data_AF-A0A249NP99-F1
#
_entry.id   AF-A0A249NP99-F1
#
_cell.length_a   1.000
_cell.length_b   1.000
_cell.length_c   1.000
_cell.angle_alpha   90.00
_cell.angle_beta   90.00
_cell.angle_gamma   90.00
#
_symmetry.space_group_name_H-M   'P 1'
#
loop_
_entity.id
_entity.type
_entity.pdbx_description
1 polymer ?
#
loop_
_entity_poly.entity_id
_entity_poly.type
_entity_poly.pdbx_seq_one_letter_code
_entity_poly.pdbx_strand_id
1 'polypeptide(L)'
;MVSTYLDYNLIARDMKVSLSRVSEQTVVARDTQYYKDNIGNVSSVDDFLDDYRLYSYAMTAFGLGDMIDSVAFMRKVLESDLSDTSSFANSLTDDRYREFALAYSFSGGTAVSQTEAQLDEIIGLYDTSILNLAETQKEETRYYYVMIDKITSVDQLLNNDRLRAYIFTAFGIDESTYSRQTIRSVLSSSSGDASSYENTVIAPKLTELETAKAAAEAQLAAGDLTDEEEAELESKVTTYTNSIATLNNYLDLAAAFDFGSDGTVSAGAAQTDENKLAVNDPYVSSNSRVTSQAALLNKAYFEETIASITSVDELIADTRLYNYIRTAFDLDEVTIVSATIKNILTSDPDDPESYVNTIGDRDENYLALANAFNFQEDGTLADGDSAQTATQTTLTSNRYMTRYNDKDDEADEKAVSAYKAAVSGMTSVDDFIVTASIYDFALQAVGLDPDTESTRTIQRVLTSDLTDPKSFVYTLTDERYVTLAKLFNFTTQGEVGAPALAQSETQIQETAKNYIVIKSRFGSDEDKTKAQEESEYYTAGVAKLSSLDAFLADERLVTIALEANGIDPEGVTADFLRNIFASDIDDPGSFINEQENSAAYISLVTSFNFDSEGDVLREERESIVTRHGLYETLDQYLHQTLEEQAGESNEGVRLALYFERKAGTIVDAYDLLADDALAEVFRTIFSLPDEFSTMDIDQQAKIVEKNLDLEKLSDPVELKKLLARFAVLYDLENNTEVDPAVSVLTSSGGSVGISADTLYTLSQLRMGG
;
A
#
# COMPACT_ATOMS: atom_id res chain seq x y z
N MET A 1 0.93 -61.84 7.65
CA MET A 1 1.02 -60.37 7.72
C MET A 1 0.47 -59.83 6.42
N VAL A 2 -0.22 -58.69 6.46
CA VAL A 2 -0.57 -57.98 5.22
C VAL A 2 0.75 -57.48 4.61
N SER A 3 0.88 -57.49 3.27
CA SER A 3 2.11 -57.05 2.63
C SER A 3 2.31 -55.54 2.84
N THR A 4 3.56 -55.11 3.02
CA THR A 4 3.96 -53.68 3.13
C THR A 4 3.33 -52.86 2.01
N TYR A 5 3.28 -53.43 0.80
CA TYR A 5 2.65 -52.78 -0.35
C TYR A 5 1.16 -52.50 -0.18
N LEU A 6 0.39 -53.44 0.39
CA LEU A 6 -1.05 -53.26 0.55
C LEU A 6 -1.34 -52.20 1.63
N ASP A 7 -0.62 -52.25 2.75
CA ASP A 7 -0.80 -51.30 3.85
C ASP A 7 -0.43 -49.88 3.44
N TYR A 8 0.72 -49.70 2.78
CA TYR A 8 1.13 -48.41 2.20
C TYR A 8 0.09 -47.89 1.21
N ASN A 9 -0.34 -48.72 0.24
CA ASN A 9 -1.27 -48.28 -0.80
C ASN A 9 -2.66 -47.92 -0.23
N LEU A 10 -3.13 -48.62 0.79
CA LEU A 10 -4.39 -48.27 1.47
C LEU A 10 -4.33 -46.89 2.14
N ILE A 11 -3.18 -46.55 2.73
CA ILE A 11 -2.96 -45.24 3.38
C ILE A 11 -2.76 -44.16 2.31
N ALA A 12 -1.80 -44.34 1.41
CA ALA A 12 -1.40 -43.34 0.41
C ALA A 12 -2.50 -43.02 -0.62
N ARG A 13 -3.39 -43.98 -0.93
CA ARG A 13 -4.52 -43.74 -1.83
C ARG A 13 -5.58 -42.84 -1.21
N ASP A 14 -5.83 -43.01 0.09
CA ASP A 14 -6.89 -42.32 0.83
C ASP A 14 -6.29 -41.56 2.03
N MET A 15 -5.21 -40.78 1.79
CA MET A 15 -4.44 -40.10 2.83
C MET A 15 -5.33 -39.21 3.71
N LYS A 16 -6.21 -38.41 3.10
CA LYS A 16 -7.18 -37.56 3.80
C LYS A 16 -8.05 -38.35 4.80
N VAL A 17 -8.51 -39.53 4.40
CA VAL A 17 -9.33 -40.40 5.28
C VAL A 17 -8.48 -41.00 6.40
N SER A 18 -7.23 -41.35 6.11
CA SER A 18 -6.28 -41.87 7.09
C SER A 18 -5.96 -40.83 8.17
N LEU A 19 -5.63 -39.59 7.77
CA LEU A 19 -5.40 -38.47 8.68
C LEU A 19 -6.65 -38.11 9.48
N SER A 20 -7.83 -38.11 8.86
CA SER A 20 -9.11 -37.89 9.56
C SER A 20 -9.38 -38.97 10.63
N ARG A 21 -8.99 -40.22 10.39
CA ARG A 21 -9.10 -41.27 11.41
C ARG A 21 -8.12 -41.07 12.55
N VAL A 22 -6.91 -40.60 12.27
CA VAL A 22 -5.91 -40.29 13.30
C VAL A 22 -6.38 -39.11 14.15
N SER A 23 -6.90 -38.05 13.54
CA SER A 23 -7.39 -36.87 14.25
C SER A 23 -8.58 -37.16 15.16
N GLU A 24 -9.44 -38.13 14.81
CA GLU A 24 -10.56 -38.58 15.65
C GLU A 24 -10.16 -39.46 16.85
N GLN A 25 -8.91 -39.90 16.94
CA GLN A 25 -8.44 -40.69 18.08
C GLN A 25 -8.47 -39.85 19.35
N THR A 26 -8.96 -40.43 20.45
CA THR A 26 -9.23 -39.66 21.68
C THR A 26 -8.01 -38.92 22.24
N VAL A 27 -6.80 -39.49 22.14
CA VAL A 27 -5.56 -38.87 22.63
C VAL A 27 -5.15 -37.72 21.70
N VAL A 28 -5.09 -37.99 20.40
CA VAL A 28 -4.77 -37.00 19.35
C VAL A 28 -5.72 -35.82 19.43
N ALA A 29 -7.03 -36.05 19.36
CA ALA A 29 -8.05 -35.01 19.45
C ALA A 29 -7.91 -34.14 20.71
N ARG A 30 -7.62 -34.76 21.87
CA ARG A 30 -7.45 -34.05 23.14
C ARG A 30 -6.17 -33.22 23.19
N ASP A 31 -5.08 -33.72 22.60
CA ASP A 31 -3.79 -33.04 22.59
C ASP A 31 -3.79 -31.91 21.55
N THR A 32 -4.36 -32.15 20.37
CA THR A 32 -4.65 -31.12 19.36
C THR A 32 -5.57 -30.02 19.89
N GLN A 33 -6.66 -30.37 20.58
CA GLN A 33 -7.55 -29.37 21.18
C GLN A 33 -6.82 -28.54 22.24
N TYR A 34 -6.02 -29.18 23.10
CA TYR A 34 -5.22 -28.45 24.08
C TYR A 34 -4.24 -27.49 23.41
N TYR A 35 -3.57 -27.92 22.33
CA TYR A 35 -2.70 -27.06 21.56
C TYR A 35 -3.45 -25.85 21.00
N LYS A 36 -4.56 -26.06 20.29
CA LYS A 36 -5.41 -24.98 19.73
C LYS A 36 -5.91 -24.00 20.81
N ASP A 37 -6.33 -24.50 21.97
CA ASP A 37 -6.90 -23.67 23.04
C ASP A 37 -5.86 -22.84 23.81
N ASN A 38 -4.60 -23.28 23.86
CA ASN A 38 -3.60 -22.72 24.76
C ASN A 38 -2.45 -22.01 24.04
N ILE A 39 -2.09 -22.39 22.82
CA ILE A 39 -0.92 -21.84 22.13
C ILE A 39 -1.00 -20.32 21.91
N GLY A 40 -2.20 -19.79 21.65
CA GLY A 40 -2.43 -18.35 21.48
C GLY A 40 -2.33 -17.53 22.77
N ASN A 41 -2.18 -18.16 23.94
CA ASN A 41 -1.96 -17.49 25.23
C ASN A 41 -0.48 -17.38 25.61
N VAL A 42 0.41 -17.96 24.80
CA VAL A 42 1.85 -17.97 25.05
C VAL A 42 2.46 -16.67 24.51
N SER A 43 3.20 -15.95 25.34
CA SER A 43 3.76 -14.62 24.99
C SER A 43 5.28 -14.59 24.88
N SER A 44 5.96 -15.67 25.28
CA SER A 44 7.43 -15.70 25.32
C SER A 44 7.98 -17.11 25.11
N VAL A 45 9.26 -17.18 24.74
CA VAL A 45 10.01 -18.46 24.63
C VAL A 45 9.97 -19.20 25.98
N ASP A 46 10.02 -18.46 27.09
CA ASP A 46 9.93 -19.03 28.43
C ASP A 46 8.56 -19.69 28.67
N ASP A 47 7.46 -18.98 28.38
CA ASP A 47 6.10 -19.51 28.53
C ASP A 47 5.90 -20.77 27.68
N PHE A 48 6.45 -20.79 26.45
CA PHE A 48 6.33 -21.93 25.55
C PHE A 48 7.10 -23.15 26.05
N LEU A 49 8.36 -22.96 26.46
CA LEU A 49 9.22 -24.05 26.94
C LEU A 49 8.79 -24.58 28.31
N ASP A 50 8.11 -23.76 29.12
CA ASP A 50 7.60 -24.15 30.44
C ASP A 50 6.31 -25.00 30.37
N ASP A 51 5.47 -24.84 29.32
CA ASP A 51 4.34 -25.75 29.07
C ASP A 51 4.81 -27.00 28.30
N TYR A 52 5.20 -28.03 29.06
CA TYR A 52 5.64 -29.31 28.52
C TYR A 52 4.65 -29.92 27.52
N ARG A 53 3.33 -29.74 27.70
CA ARG A 53 2.34 -30.37 26.82
C ARG A 53 2.28 -29.66 25.46
N LEU A 54 2.35 -28.33 25.44
CA LEU A 54 2.46 -27.55 24.19
C LEU A 54 3.79 -27.85 23.49
N TYR A 55 4.88 -27.76 24.24
CA TYR A 55 6.22 -27.97 23.70
C TYR A 55 6.42 -29.40 23.17
N SER A 56 5.96 -30.43 23.90
CA SER A 56 6.05 -31.82 23.41
C SER A 56 5.22 -32.05 22.15
N TYR A 57 4.04 -31.42 22.05
CA TYR A 57 3.18 -31.56 20.88
C TYR A 57 3.88 -30.97 19.64
N ALA A 58 4.44 -29.77 19.78
CA ALA A 58 5.22 -29.11 18.76
C ALA A 58 6.44 -29.95 18.34
N MET A 59 7.24 -30.40 19.31
CA MET A 59 8.44 -31.19 19.02
C MET A 59 8.12 -32.50 18.30
N THR A 60 7.04 -33.18 18.70
CA THR A 60 6.55 -34.36 17.97
C THR A 60 6.14 -34.01 16.55
N ALA A 61 5.40 -32.92 16.32
CA ALA A 61 4.98 -32.51 14.98
C ALA A 61 6.16 -32.42 14.00
N PHE A 62 7.25 -31.78 14.42
CA PHE A 62 8.45 -31.62 13.58
C PHE A 62 9.41 -32.83 13.63
N GLY A 63 9.00 -33.97 14.20
CA GLY A 63 9.83 -35.16 14.29
C GLY A 63 11.05 -35.02 15.22
N LEU A 64 11.01 -34.07 16.15
CA LEU A 64 12.06 -33.76 17.14
C LEU A 64 11.76 -34.37 18.52
N GLY A 65 10.91 -35.40 18.60
CA GLY A 65 10.48 -36.02 19.86
C GLY A 65 11.63 -36.48 20.76
N ASP A 66 12.71 -37.02 20.19
CA ASP A 66 13.90 -37.45 20.94
C ASP A 66 14.72 -36.29 21.51
N MET A 67 14.46 -35.07 21.04
CA MET A 67 15.17 -33.84 21.42
C MET A 67 14.39 -32.99 22.41
N ILE A 68 13.23 -33.45 22.91
CA ILE A 68 12.39 -32.73 23.88
C ILE A 68 13.17 -32.33 25.14
N ASP A 69 14.11 -33.16 25.62
CA ASP A 69 14.89 -32.83 26.82
C ASP A 69 15.98 -31.74 26.56
N SER A 70 16.23 -31.37 25.31
CA SER A 70 17.26 -30.40 24.89
C SER A 70 16.77 -28.95 24.93
N VAL A 71 16.07 -28.56 26.00
CA VAL A 71 15.39 -27.25 26.16
C VAL A 71 16.33 -26.06 25.89
N ALA A 72 17.57 -26.10 26.37
CA ALA A 72 18.53 -25.00 26.17
C ALA A 72 19.00 -24.86 24.71
N PHE A 73 19.03 -25.96 23.96
CA PHE A 73 19.32 -25.93 22.53
C PHE A 73 18.13 -25.35 21.76
N MET A 74 16.92 -25.85 22.06
CA MET A 74 15.70 -25.37 21.41
C MET A 74 15.38 -23.91 21.72
N ARG A 75 15.74 -23.42 22.91
CA ARG A 75 15.72 -21.98 23.21
C ARG A 75 16.52 -21.17 22.19
N LYS A 76 17.75 -21.59 21.88
CA LYS A 76 18.59 -20.87 20.88
C LYS A 76 18.02 -20.96 19.47
N VAL A 77 17.37 -22.08 19.14
CA VAL A 77 16.67 -22.25 17.86
C VAL A 77 15.52 -21.23 17.77
N LEU A 78 14.69 -21.13 18.80
CA LEU A 78 13.54 -20.21 18.87
C LEU A 78 13.92 -18.72 18.99
N GLU A 79 15.07 -18.42 19.61
CA GLU A 79 15.62 -17.06 19.71
C GLU A 79 16.38 -16.63 18.43
N SER A 80 16.46 -17.48 17.40
CA SER A 80 17.16 -17.16 16.15
C SER A 80 16.32 -16.27 15.25
N ASP A 81 16.90 -15.16 14.78
CA ASP A 81 16.33 -14.37 13.69
C ASP A 81 16.51 -15.13 12.37
N LEU A 82 15.41 -15.65 11.82
CA LEU A 82 15.45 -16.40 10.56
C LEU A 82 15.70 -15.52 9.34
N SER A 83 15.54 -14.19 9.46
CA SER A 83 15.87 -13.25 8.40
C SER A 83 17.38 -13.05 8.23
N ASP A 84 18.16 -13.33 9.28
CA ASP A 84 19.62 -13.33 9.24
C ASP A 84 20.13 -14.70 8.75
N THR A 85 20.69 -14.73 7.53
CA THR A 85 21.31 -15.93 6.93
C THR A 85 22.41 -16.58 7.77
N SER A 86 22.99 -15.86 8.73
CA SER A 86 24.03 -16.34 9.64
C SER A 86 23.52 -16.75 11.03
N SER A 87 22.21 -16.70 11.26
CA SER A 87 21.60 -17.06 12.53
C SER A 87 21.81 -18.53 12.90
N PHE A 88 21.67 -18.84 14.20
CA PHE A 88 21.95 -20.18 14.71
C PHE A 88 21.10 -21.24 14.00
N ALA A 89 19.78 -21.04 13.90
CA ALA A 89 18.89 -21.95 13.19
C ALA A 89 19.24 -22.12 11.70
N ASN A 90 19.60 -21.04 10.99
CA ASN A 90 20.02 -21.09 9.58
C ASN A 90 21.37 -21.80 9.36
N SER A 91 22.18 -21.95 10.42
CA SER A 91 23.49 -22.62 10.37
C SER A 91 23.44 -24.13 10.66
N LEU A 92 22.30 -24.64 11.12
CA LEU A 92 22.13 -26.06 11.44
C LEU A 92 22.02 -26.89 10.16
N THR A 93 22.56 -28.11 10.20
CA THR A 93 22.48 -29.06 9.07
C THR A 93 21.12 -29.76 9.00
N ASP A 94 20.43 -29.89 10.13
CA ASP A 94 19.11 -30.51 10.21
C ASP A 94 18.04 -29.43 10.09
N ASP A 95 17.39 -29.37 8.92
CA ASP A 95 16.41 -28.35 8.57
C ASP A 95 15.17 -28.35 9.48
N ARG A 96 14.88 -29.46 10.17
CA ARG A 96 13.72 -29.56 11.08
C ARG A 96 13.76 -28.52 12.20
N TYR A 97 14.95 -28.12 12.65
CA TYR A 97 15.09 -27.05 13.66
C TYR A 97 14.73 -25.68 13.09
N ARG A 98 15.06 -25.44 11.82
CA ARG A 98 14.71 -24.21 11.11
C ARG A 98 13.22 -24.19 10.79
N GLU A 99 12.65 -25.30 10.32
CA GLU A 99 11.20 -25.49 10.13
C GLU A 99 10.44 -25.25 11.44
N PHE A 100 10.96 -25.76 12.56
CA PHE A 100 10.43 -25.48 13.89
C PHE A 100 10.50 -23.99 14.21
N ALA A 101 11.67 -23.34 14.10
CA ALA A 101 11.78 -21.90 14.35
C ALA A 101 10.87 -21.05 13.43
N LEU A 102 10.63 -21.47 12.20
CA LEU A 102 9.75 -20.77 11.26
C LEU A 102 8.28 -20.79 11.71
N ALA A 103 7.84 -21.90 12.30
CA ALA A 103 6.50 -22.03 12.83
C ALA A 103 6.26 -21.16 14.09
N TYR A 104 7.32 -20.90 14.86
CA TYR A 104 7.27 -20.12 16.11
C TYR A 104 8.13 -18.86 16.00
N SER A 105 7.53 -17.75 15.57
CA SER A 105 8.23 -16.47 15.46
C SER A 105 8.15 -15.68 16.77
N PHE A 106 9.22 -15.74 17.57
CA PHE A 106 9.36 -14.96 18.81
C PHE A 106 10.03 -13.59 18.61
N SER A 107 10.60 -13.35 17.43
CA SER A 107 11.07 -12.03 16.99
C SER A 107 9.95 -11.37 16.19
N GLY A 108 9.26 -10.40 16.77
CA GLY A 108 8.30 -9.59 16.02
C GLY A 108 8.96 -8.85 14.84
N GLY A 109 8.16 -8.49 13.83
CA GLY A 109 8.65 -7.71 12.69
C GLY A 109 9.27 -6.38 13.15
N THR A 110 10.26 -5.88 12.39
CA THR A 110 10.92 -4.62 12.73
C THR A 110 9.89 -3.49 12.74
N ALA A 111 9.74 -2.82 13.89
CA ALA A 111 8.78 -1.75 14.04
C ALA A 111 9.09 -0.60 13.06
N VAL A 112 8.13 -0.27 12.21
CA VAL A 112 8.24 0.80 11.20
C VAL A 112 6.97 1.61 11.17
N SER A 113 7.10 2.94 11.09
CA SER A 113 5.97 3.87 11.18
C SER A 113 4.95 3.66 10.06
N GLN A 114 5.43 3.36 8.85
CA GLN A 114 4.65 2.99 7.68
C GLN A 114 5.41 1.92 6.86
N THR A 115 4.66 1.05 6.19
CA THR A 115 5.17 0.16 5.14
C THR A 115 5.34 0.93 3.83
N GLU A 116 6.04 0.34 2.85
CA GLU A 116 6.10 0.92 1.50
C GLU A 116 4.69 1.05 0.87
N ALA A 117 3.80 0.08 1.11
CA ALA A 117 2.41 0.15 0.65
C ALA A 117 1.67 1.37 1.23
N GLN A 118 1.75 1.56 2.55
CA GLN A 118 1.13 2.70 3.24
C GLN A 118 1.73 4.03 2.79
N LEU A 119 3.03 4.06 2.51
CA LEU A 119 3.73 5.24 2.01
C LEU A 119 3.27 5.62 0.59
N ASP A 120 3.17 4.64 -0.30
CA ASP A 120 2.67 4.86 -1.66
C ASP A 120 1.18 5.25 -1.66
N GLU A 121 0.39 4.64 -0.77
CA GLU A 121 -1.04 4.96 -0.60
C GLU A 121 -1.25 6.40 -0.14
N ILE A 122 -0.54 6.87 0.89
CA ILE A 122 -0.72 8.25 1.38
C ILE A 122 -0.27 9.30 0.35
N ILE A 123 0.77 9.00 -0.44
CA ILE A 123 1.21 9.88 -1.54
C ILE A 123 0.17 9.91 -2.66
N GLY A 124 -0.38 8.75 -3.04
CA GLY A 124 -1.46 8.70 -4.04
C GLY A 124 -2.73 9.42 -3.58
N LEU A 125 -3.06 9.35 -2.28
CA LEU A 125 -4.15 10.11 -1.67
C LEU A 125 -3.86 11.62 -1.68
N TYR A 126 -2.63 12.04 -1.39
CA TYR A 126 -2.18 13.43 -1.51
C TYR A 126 -2.36 13.96 -2.94
N ASP A 127 -1.87 13.24 -3.95
CA ASP A 127 -2.04 13.60 -5.36
C ASP A 127 -3.53 13.68 -5.75
N THR A 128 -4.33 12.74 -5.24
CA THR A 128 -5.78 12.72 -5.47
C THR A 128 -6.47 13.92 -4.81
N SER A 129 -6.05 14.32 -3.61
CA SER A 129 -6.57 15.50 -2.90
C SER A 129 -6.36 16.77 -3.73
N ILE A 130 -5.20 16.88 -4.37
CA ILE A 130 -4.84 17.97 -5.29
C ILE A 130 -5.73 17.97 -6.54
N LEU A 131 -5.97 16.80 -7.15
CA LEU A 131 -6.83 16.70 -8.33
C LEU A 131 -8.30 17.04 -7.99
N ASN A 132 -8.78 16.57 -6.84
CA ASN A 132 -10.13 16.83 -6.36
C ASN A 132 -10.37 18.33 -6.12
N LEU A 133 -9.35 19.09 -5.75
CA LEU A 133 -9.42 20.53 -5.57
C LEU A 133 -9.84 21.25 -6.86
N ALA A 134 -9.21 20.89 -7.99
CA ALA A 134 -9.53 21.48 -9.30
C ALA A 134 -10.94 21.11 -9.77
N GLU A 135 -11.35 19.84 -9.60
CA GLU A 135 -12.70 19.41 -9.96
C GLU A 135 -13.78 20.00 -9.05
N THR A 136 -13.51 20.15 -7.75
CA THR A 136 -14.41 20.82 -6.80
C THR A 136 -14.62 22.27 -7.20
N GLN A 137 -13.54 23.02 -7.44
CA GLN A 137 -13.64 24.43 -7.84
C GLN A 137 -14.46 24.58 -9.12
N LYS A 138 -14.19 23.75 -10.14
CA LYS A 138 -14.92 23.73 -11.41
C LYS A 138 -16.41 23.41 -11.23
N GLU A 139 -16.75 22.45 -10.38
CA GLU A 139 -18.15 22.09 -10.08
C GLU A 139 -18.87 23.20 -9.33
N GLU A 140 -18.24 23.81 -8.32
CA GLU A 140 -18.81 24.93 -7.57
C GLU A 140 -18.99 26.16 -8.46
N THR A 141 -18.02 26.48 -9.33
CA THR A 141 -18.16 27.55 -10.33
C THR A 141 -19.31 27.27 -11.27
N ARG A 142 -19.42 26.05 -11.81
CA ARG A 142 -20.56 25.65 -12.67
C ARG A 142 -21.90 25.82 -11.94
N TYR A 143 -21.97 25.37 -10.68
CA TYR A 143 -23.17 25.51 -9.86
C TYR A 143 -23.53 26.99 -9.65
N TYR A 144 -22.54 27.82 -9.32
CA TYR A 144 -22.69 29.26 -9.14
C TYR A 144 -23.31 29.92 -10.39
N TYR A 145 -22.69 29.77 -11.57
CA TYR A 145 -23.19 30.38 -12.81
C TYR A 145 -24.62 29.94 -13.15
N VAL A 146 -24.99 28.69 -12.90
CA VAL A 146 -26.33 28.16 -13.20
C VAL A 146 -27.39 28.63 -12.20
N MET A 147 -27.03 28.72 -10.92
CA MET A 147 -27.98 28.97 -9.85
C MET A 147 -28.14 30.44 -9.51
N ILE A 148 -27.11 31.26 -9.72
CA ILE A 148 -27.16 32.69 -9.42
C ILE A 148 -28.19 33.42 -10.30
N ASP A 149 -28.38 32.98 -11.54
CA ASP A 149 -29.42 33.50 -12.45
C ASP A 149 -30.86 33.24 -11.98
N LYS A 150 -31.05 32.32 -11.03
CA LYS A 150 -32.36 31.98 -10.45
C LYS A 150 -32.63 32.71 -9.14
N ILE A 151 -31.67 33.48 -8.63
CA ILE A 151 -31.79 34.23 -7.39
C ILE A 151 -32.54 35.53 -7.67
N THR A 152 -33.61 35.75 -6.90
CA THR A 152 -34.50 36.92 -7.04
C THR A 152 -34.49 37.82 -5.80
N SER A 153 -33.85 37.37 -4.72
CA SER A 153 -33.70 38.15 -3.48
C SER A 153 -32.45 37.75 -2.70
N VAL A 154 -31.96 38.69 -1.89
CA VAL A 154 -30.85 38.47 -0.95
C VAL A 154 -31.15 37.32 0.01
N ASP A 155 -32.40 37.18 0.46
CA ASP A 155 -32.77 36.10 1.37
C ASP A 155 -32.74 34.72 0.69
N GLN A 156 -33.09 34.63 -0.60
CA GLN A 156 -32.93 33.40 -1.38
C GLN A 156 -31.46 33.02 -1.57
N LEU A 157 -30.59 34.02 -1.76
CA LEU A 157 -29.15 33.83 -1.88
C LEU A 157 -28.55 33.26 -0.58
N LEU A 158 -28.80 33.93 0.55
CA LEU A 158 -28.24 33.57 1.84
C LEU A 158 -28.79 32.24 2.40
N ASN A 159 -29.95 31.81 1.95
CA ASN A 159 -30.53 30.51 2.32
C ASN A 159 -30.02 29.35 1.45
N ASN A 160 -29.23 29.62 0.40
CA ASN A 160 -28.56 28.58 -0.38
C ASN A 160 -27.13 28.41 0.12
N ASP A 161 -26.86 27.29 0.81
CA ASP A 161 -25.57 27.05 1.46
C ASP A 161 -24.40 27.07 0.47
N ARG A 162 -24.55 26.44 -0.71
CA ARG A 162 -23.49 26.40 -1.73
C ARG A 162 -23.20 27.77 -2.33
N LEU A 163 -24.22 28.55 -2.69
CA LEU A 163 -24.02 29.91 -3.22
C LEU A 163 -23.43 30.85 -2.16
N ARG A 164 -23.88 30.72 -0.91
CA ARG A 164 -23.35 31.50 0.20
C ARG A 164 -21.88 31.19 0.43
N ALA A 165 -21.50 29.91 0.52
CA ALA A 165 -20.12 29.48 0.67
C ALA A 165 -19.24 30.01 -0.47
N TYR A 166 -19.68 29.86 -1.73
CA TYR A 166 -18.97 30.36 -2.90
C TYR A 166 -18.64 31.86 -2.81
N ILE A 167 -19.65 32.68 -2.51
CA ILE A 167 -19.52 34.12 -2.38
C ILE A 167 -18.67 34.49 -1.17
N PHE A 168 -18.83 33.77 -0.07
CA PHE A 168 -18.07 34.04 1.15
C PHE A 168 -16.59 33.75 0.95
N THR A 169 -16.25 32.65 0.29
CA THR A 169 -14.87 32.37 -0.14
C THR A 169 -14.35 33.46 -1.07
N ALA A 170 -15.13 33.88 -2.08
CA ALA A 170 -14.74 34.93 -3.02
C ALA A 170 -14.41 36.27 -2.34
N PHE A 171 -15.14 36.63 -1.29
CA PHE A 171 -14.97 37.91 -0.59
C PHE A 171 -14.31 37.76 0.80
N GLY A 172 -13.68 36.62 1.09
CA GLY A 172 -12.98 36.38 2.37
C GLY A 172 -13.87 36.58 3.62
N ILE A 173 -15.13 36.14 3.55
CA ILE A 173 -16.09 36.21 4.65
C ILE A 173 -16.09 34.87 5.39
N ASP A 174 -15.80 34.89 6.68
CA ASP A 174 -15.83 33.70 7.52
C ASP A 174 -17.28 33.26 7.81
N GLU A 175 -17.66 32.09 7.28
CA GLU A 175 -19.00 31.52 7.42
C GLU A 175 -19.34 31.13 8.87
N SER A 176 -18.35 30.90 9.73
CA SER A 176 -18.57 30.54 11.13
C SER A 176 -18.91 31.76 12.01
N THR A 177 -18.50 32.97 11.61
CA THR A 177 -18.62 34.18 12.43
C THR A 177 -19.46 35.30 11.81
N TYR A 178 -19.95 35.16 10.56
CA TYR A 178 -20.67 36.23 9.88
C TYR A 178 -22.01 36.63 10.54
N SER A 179 -22.38 37.90 10.37
CA SER A 179 -23.71 38.40 10.72
C SER A 179 -24.63 38.41 9.49
N ARG A 180 -25.62 37.51 9.47
CA ARG A 180 -26.60 37.44 8.37
C ARG A 180 -27.31 38.78 8.12
N GLN A 181 -27.64 39.53 9.19
CA GLN A 181 -28.25 40.85 9.05
C GLN A 181 -27.30 41.84 8.39
N THR A 182 -26.03 41.84 8.78
CA THR A 182 -25.01 42.72 8.19
C THR A 182 -24.86 42.43 6.71
N ILE A 183 -24.62 41.16 6.34
CA ILE A 183 -24.48 40.77 4.93
C ILE A 183 -25.74 41.11 4.12
N ARG A 184 -26.93 40.93 4.70
CA ARG A 184 -28.17 41.34 4.04
C ARG A 184 -28.22 42.85 3.77
N SER A 185 -27.82 43.67 4.73
CA SER A 185 -27.76 45.13 4.57
C SER A 185 -26.70 45.57 3.56
N VAL A 186 -25.55 44.89 3.52
CA VAL A 186 -24.50 45.09 2.51
C VAL A 186 -25.04 44.80 1.11
N LEU A 187 -25.58 43.60 0.89
CA LEU A 187 -26.12 43.19 -0.42
C LEU A 187 -27.33 44.01 -0.87
N SER A 188 -28.03 44.71 0.02
CA SER A 188 -29.14 45.61 -0.33
C SER A 188 -28.71 47.08 -0.43
N SER A 189 -27.40 47.36 -0.48
CA SER A 189 -26.85 48.71 -0.59
C SER A 189 -26.54 49.10 -2.03
N SER A 190 -26.48 50.40 -2.27
CA SER A 190 -26.04 50.97 -3.54
C SER A 190 -25.21 52.22 -3.28
N SER A 191 -24.11 52.36 -4.01
CA SER A 191 -23.23 53.54 -3.98
C SER A 191 -23.95 54.83 -4.39
N GLY A 192 -24.98 54.73 -5.24
CA GLY A 192 -25.79 55.85 -5.69
C GLY A 192 -26.85 56.34 -4.69
N ASP A 193 -27.12 55.57 -3.62
CA ASP A 193 -28.11 55.91 -2.59
C ASP A 193 -27.42 56.37 -1.31
N ALA A 194 -27.49 57.67 -0.99
CA ALA A 194 -26.89 58.24 0.20
C ALA A 194 -27.44 57.66 1.52
N SER A 195 -28.59 56.98 1.50
CA SER A 195 -29.19 56.31 2.66
C SER A 195 -28.84 54.83 2.78
N SER A 196 -28.06 54.28 1.85
CA SER A 196 -27.63 52.88 1.87
C SER A 196 -26.73 52.56 3.07
N TYR A 197 -26.64 51.28 3.43
CA TYR A 197 -25.79 50.83 4.54
C TYR A 197 -24.30 51.06 4.24
N GLU A 198 -23.89 50.89 2.98
CA GLU A 198 -22.57 51.31 2.47
C GLU A 198 -22.25 52.76 2.85
N ASN A 199 -23.11 53.72 2.47
CA ASN A 199 -22.85 55.15 2.67
C ASN A 199 -23.03 55.63 4.12
N THR A 200 -23.93 54.99 4.87
CA THR A 200 -24.27 55.43 6.24
C THR A 200 -23.50 54.72 7.34
N VAL A 201 -22.95 53.52 7.07
CA VAL A 201 -22.26 52.70 8.08
C VAL A 201 -20.86 52.31 7.64
N ILE A 202 -20.67 51.78 6.42
CA ILE A 202 -19.35 51.29 5.99
C ILE A 202 -18.40 52.45 5.74
N ALA A 203 -18.76 53.41 4.88
CA ALA A 203 -17.88 54.50 4.49
C ALA A 203 -17.38 55.34 5.70
N PRO A 204 -18.22 55.73 6.69
CA PRO A 204 -17.73 56.44 7.88
C PRO A 204 -16.75 55.62 8.72
N LYS A 205 -17.01 54.32 8.88
CA LYS A 205 -16.12 53.41 9.63
C LYS A 205 -14.79 53.19 8.91
N LEU A 206 -14.82 53.09 7.59
CA LEU A 206 -13.63 52.96 6.77
C LEU A 206 -12.73 54.18 6.96
N THR A 207 -13.29 55.39 6.86
CA THR A 207 -12.55 56.63 7.13
C THR A 207 -11.99 56.70 8.55
N GLU A 208 -12.75 56.26 9.56
CA GLU A 208 -12.29 56.20 10.95
C GLU A 208 -11.08 55.26 11.11
N LEU A 209 -11.16 54.06 10.55
CA LEU A 209 -10.10 53.05 10.61
C LEU A 209 -8.85 53.49 9.84
N GLU A 210 -9.00 54.07 8.65
CA GLU A 210 -7.89 54.61 7.86
C GLU A 210 -7.17 55.73 8.62
N THR A 211 -7.94 56.62 9.26
CA THR A 211 -7.38 57.69 10.09
C THR A 211 -6.64 57.13 11.30
N ALA A 212 -7.22 56.12 11.98
CA ALA A 212 -6.60 55.47 13.13
C ALA A 212 -5.32 54.72 12.75
N LYS A 213 -5.32 54.02 11.62
CA LYS A 213 -4.16 53.35 11.05
C LYS A 213 -3.04 54.35 10.73
N ALA A 214 -3.34 55.41 9.99
CA ALA A 214 -2.35 56.43 9.65
C ALA A 214 -1.76 57.11 10.90
N ALA A 215 -2.57 57.31 11.95
CA ALA A 215 -2.10 57.84 13.22
C ALA A 215 -1.15 56.88 13.95
N ALA A 216 -1.43 55.57 13.94
CA ALA A 216 -0.57 54.55 14.54
C ALA A 216 0.75 54.39 13.77
N GLU A 217 0.71 54.38 12.44
CA GLU A 217 1.90 54.33 11.58
C GLU A 217 2.77 55.58 11.75
N ALA A 218 2.16 56.77 11.91
CA ALA A 218 2.90 58.00 12.19
C ALA A 218 3.60 57.97 13.56
N GLN A 219 3.03 57.26 14.56
CA GLN A 219 3.68 57.07 15.86
C GLN A 219 4.86 56.10 15.76
N LEU A 220 4.71 54.99 15.03
CA LEU A 220 5.81 54.06 14.74
C LEU A 220 6.98 54.78 14.04
N ALA A 221 6.68 55.60 13.03
CA ALA A 221 7.69 56.34 12.27
C ALA A 221 8.42 57.42 13.09
N ALA A 222 7.88 57.86 14.23
CA ALA A 222 8.49 58.89 15.07
C ALA A 222 9.70 58.38 15.88
N GLY A 223 9.81 57.06 16.10
CA GLY A 223 11.04 56.39 16.59
C GLY A 223 11.42 56.61 18.06
N ASP A 224 10.51 57.14 18.90
CA ASP A 224 10.73 57.45 20.32
C ASP A 224 9.85 56.54 21.23
N LEU A 225 9.78 55.25 20.89
CA LEU A 225 8.91 54.23 21.51
C LEU A 225 9.72 53.17 22.25
N THR A 226 9.13 52.55 23.28
CA THR A 226 9.64 51.32 23.89
C THR A 226 9.25 50.08 23.06
N ASP A 227 9.98 48.98 23.20
CA ASP A 227 9.69 47.70 22.51
C ASP A 227 8.23 47.22 22.74
N GLU A 228 7.68 47.47 23.94
CA GLU A 228 6.28 47.13 24.28
C GLU A 228 5.26 48.04 23.55
N GLU A 229 5.55 49.34 23.44
CA GLU A 229 4.71 50.29 22.71
C GLU A 229 4.76 50.08 21.20
N GLU A 230 5.94 49.71 20.67
CA GLU A 230 6.14 49.35 19.27
C GLU A 230 5.31 48.10 18.91
N ALA A 231 5.44 47.02 19.69
CA ALA A 231 4.67 45.80 19.47
C ALA A 231 3.14 46.02 19.58
N GLU A 232 2.68 46.88 20.51
CA GLU A 232 1.27 47.22 20.64
C GLU A 232 0.76 48.03 19.41
N LEU A 233 1.56 48.97 18.92
CA LEU A 233 1.22 49.77 17.74
C LEU A 233 1.22 48.93 16.46
N GLU A 234 2.19 48.03 16.29
CA GLU A 234 2.21 47.06 15.18
C GLU A 234 0.97 46.17 15.20
N SER A 235 0.60 45.62 16.37
CA SER A 235 -0.62 44.82 16.54
C SER A 235 -1.90 45.61 16.18
N LYS A 236 -1.96 46.89 16.56
CA LYS A 236 -3.06 47.80 16.17
C LYS A 236 -3.10 48.06 14.68
N VAL A 237 -1.96 48.33 14.04
CA VAL A 237 -1.88 48.53 12.58
C VAL A 237 -2.37 47.30 11.83
N THR A 238 -1.97 46.09 12.26
CA THR A 238 -2.47 44.84 11.69
C THR A 238 -3.99 44.71 11.90
N THR A 239 -4.49 44.98 13.11
CA THR A 239 -5.92 44.92 13.42
C THR A 239 -6.75 45.89 12.55
N TYR A 240 -6.29 47.14 12.41
CA TYR A 240 -6.96 48.13 11.56
C TYR A 240 -6.89 47.74 10.10
N THR A 241 -5.76 47.23 9.62
CA THR A 241 -5.59 46.75 8.24
C THR A 241 -6.57 45.62 7.92
N ASN A 242 -6.71 44.63 8.82
CA ASN A 242 -7.66 43.53 8.64
C ASN A 242 -9.12 44.01 8.66
N SER A 243 -9.43 44.97 9.54
CA SER A 243 -10.77 45.56 9.62
C SER A 243 -11.11 46.36 8.37
N ILE A 244 -10.17 47.14 7.84
CA ILE A 244 -10.29 47.87 6.57
C ILE A 244 -10.52 46.90 5.42
N ALA A 245 -9.71 45.84 5.32
CA ALA A 245 -9.86 44.81 4.29
C ALA A 245 -11.25 44.16 4.34
N THR A 246 -11.73 43.81 5.54
CA THR A 246 -13.09 43.24 5.73
C THR A 246 -14.18 44.20 5.22
N LEU A 247 -14.06 45.50 5.51
CA LEU A 247 -15.02 46.49 5.05
C LEU A 247 -14.97 46.68 3.53
N ASN A 248 -13.78 46.66 2.92
CA ASN A 248 -13.63 46.73 1.47
C ASN A 248 -14.23 45.49 0.79
N ASN A 249 -14.02 44.28 1.33
CA ASN A 249 -14.66 43.07 0.84
C ASN A 249 -16.20 43.16 0.88
N TYR A 250 -16.77 43.86 1.86
CA TYR A 250 -18.21 44.15 1.89
C TYR A 250 -18.64 45.14 0.80
N LEU A 251 -17.82 46.14 0.49
CA LEU A 251 -18.10 47.06 -0.63
C LEU A 251 -18.04 46.32 -1.97
N ASP A 252 -17.03 45.48 -2.17
CA ASP A 252 -16.89 44.68 -3.39
C ASP A 252 -18.04 43.67 -3.51
N LEU A 253 -18.45 43.05 -2.40
CA LEU A 253 -19.64 42.21 -2.34
C LEU A 253 -20.90 42.99 -2.73
N ALA A 254 -21.09 44.22 -2.24
CA ALA A 254 -22.26 45.02 -2.62
C ALA A 254 -22.23 45.39 -4.11
N ALA A 255 -21.06 45.78 -4.63
CA ALA A 255 -20.88 46.15 -6.03
C ALA A 255 -21.12 44.98 -7.00
N ALA A 256 -20.85 43.74 -6.55
CA ALA A 256 -21.03 42.54 -7.35
C ALA A 256 -22.52 42.12 -7.51
N PHE A 257 -23.49 42.83 -6.92
CA PHE A 257 -24.91 42.43 -6.98
C PHE A 257 -25.86 43.62 -7.22
N ASP A 258 -26.88 43.39 -8.04
CA ASP A 258 -27.87 44.39 -8.45
C ASP A 258 -29.21 44.23 -7.69
N PHE A 259 -29.16 44.08 -6.36
CA PHE A 259 -30.38 44.05 -5.54
C PHE A 259 -30.91 45.46 -5.25
N GLY A 260 -32.23 45.60 -5.20
CA GLY A 260 -32.88 46.81 -4.69
C GLY A 260 -32.68 46.97 -3.18
N SER A 261 -33.03 48.15 -2.66
CA SER A 261 -32.89 48.47 -1.24
C SER A 261 -33.76 47.63 -0.30
N ASP A 262 -34.79 46.96 -0.83
CA ASP A 262 -35.59 45.97 -0.11
C ASP A 262 -34.97 44.54 -0.14
N GLY A 263 -33.87 44.36 -0.88
CA GLY A 263 -33.18 43.11 -1.09
C GLY A 263 -33.80 42.23 -2.19
N THR A 264 -34.63 42.78 -3.07
CA THR A 264 -35.21 42.08 -4.22
C THR A 264 -34.67 42.59 -5.56
N VAL A 265 -34.69 41.74 -6.60
CA VAL A 265 -34.27 42.15 -7.96
C VAL A 265 -35.41 42.89 -8.64
N SER A 266 -35.20 44.17 -9.01
CA SER A 266 -36.26 45.05 -9.54
C SER A 266 -36.67 44.73 -10.98
N ALA A 267 -35.74 44.21 -11.80
CA ALA A 267 -35.95 43.57 -13.10
C ALA A 267 -34.65 42.93 -13.60
N GLY A 268 -34.69 41.72 -14.17
CA GLY A 268 -33.51 41.02 -14.68
C GLY A 268 -32.95 39.98 -13.71
N ALA A 269 -31.65 39.72 -13.77
CA ALA A 269 -30.93 38.83 -12.86
C ALA A 269 -30.29 39.62 -11.71
N ALA A 270 -29.89 38.94 -10.63
CA ALA A 270 -29.20 39.56 -9.50
C ALA A 270 -27.78 40.04 -9.84
N GLN A 271 -27.25 39.65 -11.01
CA GLN A 271 -25.92 40.02 -11.49
C GLN A 271 -25.89 40.15 -13.01
N THR A 272 -25.03 41.03 -13.51
CA THR A 272 -24.56 41.06 -14.90
C THR A 272 -23.46 40.02 -15.14
N ASP A 273 -23.06 39.79 -16.39
CA ASP A 273 -21.93 38.90 -16.70
C ASP A 273 -20.59 39.43 -16.14
N GLU A 274 -20.42 40.75 -16.10
CA GLU A 274 -19.28 41.43 -15.47
C GLU A 274 -19.26 41.19 -13.95
N ASN A 275 -20.42 41.33 -13.29
CA ASN A 275 -20.56 41.06 -11.86
C ASN A 275 -20.30 39.58 -11.52
N LYS A 276 -20.71 38.64 -12.39
CA LYS A 276 -20.39 37.22 -12.20
C LYS A 276 -18.88 36.98 -12.24
N LEU A 277 -18.16 37.62 -13.17
CA LEU A 277 -16.70 37.54 -13.24
C LEU A 277 -16.05 38.17 -11.99
N ALA A 278 -16.57 39.29 -11.49
CA ALA A 278 -16.07 39.93 -10.27
C ALA A 278 -16.20 39.06 -9.01
N VAL A 279 -17.11 38.08 -8.98
CA VAL A 279 -17.17 37.05 -7.92
C VAL A 279 -16.33 35.82 -8.27
N ASN A 280 -16.35 35.40 -9.53
CA ASN A 280 -15.68 34.19 -9.97
C ASN A 280 -14.15 34.30 -9.90
N ASP A 281 -13.58 35.43 -10.33
CA ASP A 281 -12.14 35.65 -10.32
C ASP A 281 -11.54 35.50 -8.90
N PRO A 282 -12.02 36.22 -7.87
CA PRO A 282 -11.46 36.08 -6.53
C PRO A 282 -11.79 34.72 -5.91
N TYR A 283 -12.91 34.06 -6.25
CA TYR A 283 -13.16 32.68 -5.83
C TYR A 283 -12.12 31.70 -6.40
N VAL A 284 -11.85 31.80 -7.70
CA VAL A 284 -10.93 30.88 -8.36
C VAL A 284 -9.48 31.14 -7.91
N SER A 285 -9.16 32.38 -7.59
CA SER A 285 -7.86 32.81 -7.05
C SER A 285 -7.73 32.73 -5.53
N SER A 286 -8.79 32.35 -4.79
CA SER A 286 -8.69 32.19 -3.32
C SER A 286 -7.92 30.95 -2.91
N ASN A 287 -7.68 30.05 -3.85
CA ASN A 287 -6.94 28.82 -3.63
C ASN A 287 -5.44 29.13 -3.58
N SER A 288 -4.71 28.45 -2.70
CA SER A 288 -3.25 28.57 -2.63
C SER A 288 -2.56 28.08 -3.91
N ARG A 289 -3.17 27.11 -4.61
CA ARG A 289 -2.66 26.53 -5.86
C ARG A 289 -3.38 27.10 -7.08
N VAL A 290 -2.65 27.32 -8.17
CA VAL A 290 -3.25 27.75 -9.43
C VAL A 290 -3.88 26.54 -10.10
N THR A 291 -5.21 26.45 -10.09
CA THR A 291 -5.92 25.35 -10.77
C THR A 291 -5.96 25.55 -12.28
N SER A 292 -6.32 24.50 -13.02
CA SER A 292 -6.56 24.59 -14.46
C SER A 292 -7.64 25.63 -14.82
N GLN A 293 -8.65 25.81 -13.97
CA GLN A 293 -9.67 26.83 -14.13
C GLN A 293 -9.11 28.24 -13.92
N ALA A 294 -8.26 28.44 -12.89
CA ALA A 294 -7.56 29.69 -12.65
C ALA A 294 -6.65 30.07 -13.81
N ALA A 295 -5.92 29.09 -14.34
CA ALA A 295 -5.05 29.26 -15.49
C ALA A 295 -5.83 29.71 -16.74
N LEU A 296 -7.01 29.12 -16.99
CA LEU A 296 -7.87 29.53 -18.10
C LEU A 296 -8.38 30.97 -17.96
N LEU A 297 -8.74 31.41 -16.75
CA LEU A 297 -9.13 32.79 -16.49
C LEU A 297 -7.96 33.76 -16.71
N ASN A 298 -6.78 33.42 -16.21
CA ASN A 298 -5.58 34.22 -16.41
C ASN A 298 -5.21 34.33 -17.90
N LYS A 299 -5.37 33.24 -18.66
CA LYS A 299 -5.18 33.25 -20.12
C LYS A 299 -6.19 34.15 -20.81
N ALA A 300 -7.47 34.05 -20.46
CA ALA A 300 -8.50 34.90 -21.03
C ALA A 300 -8.23 36.38 -20.77
N TYR A 301 -7.87 36.71 -19.52
CA TYR A 301 -7.50 38.07 -19.13
C TYR A 301 -6.29 38.59 -19.92
N PHE A 302 -5.24 37.77 -20.07
CA PHE A 302 -4.07 38.13 -20.85
C PHE A 302 -4.43 38.41 -22.31
N GLU A 303 -5.17 37.52 -22.96
CA GLU A 303 -5.56 37.64 -24.37
C GLU A 303 -6.48 38.84 -24.65
N GLU A 304 -7.33 39.21 -23.70
CA GLU A 304 -8.20 40.38 -23.79
C GLU A 304 -7.44 41.69 -23.55
N THR A 305 -6.57 41.71 -22.54
CA THR A 305 -5.95 42.95 -22.07
C THR A 305 -4.71 43.33 -22.87
N ILE A 306 -3.92 42.35 -23.34
CA ILE A 306 -2.62 42.61 -23.98
C ILE A 306 -2.71 43.49 -25.23
N ALA A 307 -3.84 43.47 -25.93
CA ALA A 307 -4.09 44.30 -27.12
C ALA A 307 -4.17 45.80 -26.79
N SER A 308 -4.43 46.16 -25.54
CA SER A 308 -4.54 47.55 -25.06
C SER A 308 -3.24 48.12 -24.49
N ILE A 309 -2.24 47.26 -24.24
CA ILE A 309 -0.97 47.65 -23.64
C ILE A 309 -0.10 48.36 -24.68
N THR A 310 0.40 49.55 -24.33
CA THR A 310 1.20 50.40 -25.22
C THR A 310 2.62 50.66 -24.73
N SER A 311 2.94 50.26 -23.48
CA SER A 311 4.28 50.37 -22.93
C SER A 311 4.63 49.25 -21.96
N VAL A 312 5.93 49.04 -21.75
CA VAL A 312 6.46 48.09 -20.74
C VAL A 312 6.01 48.48 -19.33
N ASP A 313 5.91 49.79 -19.04
CA ASP A 313 5.47 50.26 -17.73
C ASP A 313 3.99 49.93 -17.47
N GLU A 314 3.12 50.02 -18.48
CA GLU A 314 1.73 49.55 -18.39
C GLU A 314 1.66 48.03 -18.18
N LEU A 315 2.48 47.26 -18.89
CA LEU A 315 2.51 45.80 -18.77
C LEU A 315 2.92 45.34 -17.37
N ILE A 316 3.94 45.97 -16.79
CA ILE A 316 4.48 45.60 -15.47
C ILE A 316 3.62 46.15 -14.34
N ALA A 317 2.91 47.27 -14.54
CA ALA A 317 2.00 47.83 -13.54
C ALA A 317 0.76 46.94 -13.32
N ASP A 318 0.33 46.21 -14.35
CA ASP A 318 -0.71 45.18 -14.20
C ASP A 318 -0.08 43.92 -13.57
N THR A 319 -0.34 43.71 -12.28
CA THR A 319 0.22 42.58 -11.53
C THR A 319 -0.19 41.22 -12.10
N ARG A 320 -1.37 41.11 -12.71
CA ARG A 320 -1.86 39.85 -13.29
C ARG A 320 -1.13 39.55 -14.59
N LEU A 321 -0.96 40.53 -15.49
CA LEU A 321 -0.15 40.37 -16.70
C LEU A 321 1.32 40.14 -16.37
N TYR A 322 1.87 40.88 -15.41
CA TYR A 322 3.25 40.73 -14.95
C TYR A 322 3.53 39.32 -14.43
N ASN A 323 2.66 38.78 -13.57
CA ASN A 323 2.81 37.40 -13.08
C ASN A 323 2.61 36.38 -14.21
N TYR A 324 1.64 36.60 -15.10
CA TYR A 324 1.39 35.72 -16.24
C TYR A 324 2.61 35.56 -17.14
N ILE A 325 3.28 36.66 -17.50
CA ILE A 325 4.47 36.60 -18.36
C ILE A 325 5.66 35.99 -17.62
N ARG A 326 5.81 36.23 -16.32
CA ARG A 326 6.87 35.59 -15.52
C ARG A 326 6.72 34.07 -15.54
N THR A 327 5.52 33.56 -15.30
CA THR A 327 5.23 32.12 -15.35
C THR A 327 5.38 31.56 -16.77
N ALA A 328 4.88 32.27 -17.79
CA ALA A 328 4.98 31.82 -19.19
C ALA A 328 6.44 31.65 -19.64
N PHE A 329 7.35 32.48 -19.14
CA PHE A 329 8.75 32.45 -19.54
C PHE A 329 9.68 31.88 -18.47
N ASP A 330 9.16 31.30 -17.39
CA ASP A 330 9.98 30.70 -16.32
C ASP A 330 10.97 31.72 -15.72
N LEU A 331 10.43 32.89 -15.38
CA LEU A 331 11.14 34.06 -14.83
C LEU A 331 10.55 34.48 -13.49
N ASP A 332 10.05 33.51 -12.73
CA ASP A 332 9.35 33.72 -11.47
C ASP A 332 10.24 33.61 -10.24
N GLU A 333 11.53 33.26 -10.41
CA GLU A 333 12.52 33.24 -9.32
C GLU A 333 12.56 34.56 -8.54
N VAL A 334 12.80 34.45 -7.23
CA VAL A 334 12.88 35.59 -6.29
C VAL A 334 14.02 36.56 -6.66
N THR A 335 15.05 36.07 -7.36
CA THR A 335 16.18 36.86 -7.87
C THR A 335 15.78 37.74 -9.07
N ILE A 336 14.72 37.37 -9.80
CA ILE A 336 14.23 38.10 -10.96
C ILE A 336 13.27 39.17 -10.48
N VAL A 337 13.73 40.42 -10.46
CA VAL A 337 12.94 41.58 -10.05
C VAL A 337 12.28 42.27 -11.25
N SER A 338 11.33 43.17 -11.02
CA SER A 338 10.64 43.93 -12.07
C SER A 338 11.59 44.70 -12.99
N ALA A 339 12.71 45.20 -12.45
CA ALA A 339 13.75 45.85 -13.26
C ALA A 339 14.41 44.89 -14.27
N THR A 340 14.63 43.63 -13.90
CA THR A 340 15.17 42.60 -14.81
C THR A 340 14.20 42.34 -15.94
N ILE A 341 12.91 42.15 -15.64
CA ILE A 341 11.87 41.96 -16.66
C ILE A 341 11.77 43.16 -17.61
N LYS A 342 11.82 44.39 -17.06
CA LYS A 342 11.84 45.61 -17.86
C LYS A 342 13.04 45.64 -18.81
N ASN A 343 14.24 45.34 -18.32
CA ASN A 343 15.45 45.30 -19.14
C ASN A 343 15.38 44.26 -20.25
N ILE A 344 14.76 43.09 -20.01
CA ILE A 344 14.56 42.05 -21.03
C ILE A 344 13.59 42.55 -22.12
N LEU A 345 12.44 43.10 -21.71
CA LEU A 345 11.38 43.57 -22.62
C LEU A 345 11.82 44.75 -23.50
N THR A 346 12.78 45.56 -23.05
CA THR A 346 13.35 46.67 -23.83
C THR A 346 14.65 46.30 -24.57
N SER A 347 15.04 45.03 -24.59
CA SER A 347 16.28 44.57 -25.19
C SER A 347 16.07 44.14 -26.64
N ASP A 348 16.94 44.58 -27.55
CA ASP A 348 17.00 44.03 -28.91
C ASP A 348 17.79 42.70 -28.92
N PRO A 349 17.17 41.54 -29.22
CA PRO A 349 17.86 40.25 -29.24
C PRO A 349 18.93 40.14 -30.34
N ASP A 350 18.84 40.94 -31.41
CA ASP A 350 19.77 40.92 -32.54
C ASP A 350 21.03 41.80 -32.29
N ASP A 351 20.98 42.72 -31.32
CA ASP A 351 22.13 43.54 -30.93
C ASP A 351 23.06 42.79 -29.93
N PRO A 352 24.32 42.47 -30.29
CA PRO A 352 25.27 41.80 -29.39
C PRO A 352 25.57 42.56 -28.09
N GLU A 353 25.33 43.87 -28.01
CA GLU A 353 25.56 44.69 -26.81
C GLU A 353 24.33 44.78 -25.90
N SER A 354 23.20 44.20 -26.29
CA SER A 354 21.94 44.30 -25.57
C SER A 354 21.95 43.54 -24.24
N TYR A 355 20.99 43.87 -23.35
CA TYR A 355 20.90 43.28 -22.02
C TYR A 355 20.81 41.75 -22.06
N VAL A 356 19.96 41.19 -22.93
CA VAL A 356 19.77 39.74 -23.06
C VAL A 356 21.01 39.02 -23.60
N ASN A 357 21.85 39.71 -24.40
CA ASN A 357 23.07 39.12 -24.96
C ASN A 357 24.30 39.28 -24.05
N THR A 358 24.31 40.26 -23.14
CA THR A 358 25.44 40.57 -22.27
C THR A 358 25.21 40.12 -20.83
N ILE A 359 24.33 40.81 -20.09
CA ILE A 359 24.03 40.51 -18.69
C ILE A 359 23.19 39.24 -18.56
N GLY A 360 22.24 39.06 -19.47
CA GLY A 360 21.43 37.85 -19.57
C GLY A 360 22.18 36.63 -20.14
N ASP A 361 23.45 36.77 -20.55
CA ASP A 361 24.31 35.70 -21.07
C ASP A 361 23.65 34.78 -22.12
N ARG A 362 22.75 35.35 -22.94
CA ARG A 362 21.95 34.62 -23.94
C ARG A 362 21.08 33.51 -23.35
N ASP A 363 20.60 33.71 -22.13
CA ASP A 363 19.61 32.84 -21.49
C ASP A 363 18.39 32.65 -22.41
N GLU A 364 17.97 31.39 -22.56
CA GLU A 364 16.93 31.01 -23.52
C GLU A 364 15.56 31.60 -23.15
N ASN A 365 15.27 31.73 -21.86
CA ASN A 365 14.03 32.30 -21.34
C ASN A 365 14.00 33.82 -21.53
N TYR A 366 15.15 34.49 -21.34
CA TYR A 366 15.28 35.93 -21.57
C TYR A 366 15.10 36.27 -23.05
N LEU A 367 15.77 35.52 -23.93
CA LEU A 367 15.62 35.64 -25.38
C LEU A 367 14.18 35.34 -25.81
N ALA A 368 13.54 34.32 -25.22
CA ALA A 368 12.16 33.98 -25.53
C ALA A 368 11.19 35.10 -25.11
N LEU A 369 11.36 35.70 -23.93
CA LEU A 369 10.54 36.82 -23.47
C LEU A 369 10.73 38.05 -24.37
N ALA A 370 11.98 38.43 -24.67
CA ALA A 370 12.25 39.59 -25.52
C ALA A 370 11.65 39.42 -26.92
N ASN A 371 11.78 38.24 -27.54
CA ASN A 371 11.18 37.96 -28.85
C ASN A 371 9.64 37.85 -28.84
N ALA A 372 9.03 37.69 -27.66
CA ALA A 372 7.59 37.58 -27.54
C ALA A 372 6.87 38.93 -27.58
N PHE A 373 7.58 40.05 -27.46
CA PHE A 373 6.99 41.39 -27.42
C PHE A 373 7.62 42.33 -28.45
N ASN A 374 6.89 43.36 -28.87
CA ASN A 374 7.31 44.30 -29.91
C ASN A 374 7.68 45.69 -29.36
N PHE A 375 8.14 45.78 -28.10
CA PHE A 375 8.54 47.05 -27.49
C PHE A 375 9.89 47.54 -28.04
N GLN A 376 10.06 48.86 -28.09
CA GLN A 376 11.30 49.54 -28.43
C GLN A 376 12.22 49.65 -27.20
N GLU A 377 13.47 50.06 -27.40
CA GLU A 377 14.46 50.28 -26.33
C GLU A 377 14.00 51.29 -25.27
N ASP A 378 13.12 52.23 -25.63
CA ASP A 378 12.55 53.21 -24.70
C ASP A 378 11.32 52.67 -23.92
N GLY A 379 10.90 51.43 -24.20
CA GLY A 379 9.78 50.76 -23.58
C GLY A 379 8.41 51.07 -24.18
N THR A 380 8.35 51.80 -25.31
CA THR A 380 7.10 52.11 -26.03
C THR A 380 6.93 51.24 -27.28
N LEU A 381 5.79 51.36 -27.97
CA LEU A 381 5.53 50.67 -29.25
C LEU A 381 5.74 51.60 -30.45
N ALA A 382 6.11 51.03 -31.60
CA ALA A 382 6.11 51.77 -32.85
C ALA A 382 4.68 52.09 -33.31
N ASP A 383 4.53 53.15 -34.12
CA ASP A 383 3.24 53.55 -34.67
C ASP A 383 2.57 52.41 -35.47
N GLY A 384 1.42 51.93 -34.97
CA GLY A 384 0.64 50.87 -35.61
C GLY A 384 0.99 49.45 -35.17
N ASP A 385 1.99 49.28 -34.31
CA ASP A 385 2.33 48.00 -33.70
C ASP A 385 1.47 47.72 -32.46
N SER A 386 1.48 46.46 -32.04
CA SER A 386 0.81 45.96 -30.83
C SER A 386 1.84 45.30 -29.93
N ALA A 387 1.60 45.28 -28.61
CA ALA A 387 2.53 44.67 -27.65
C ALA A 387 2.91 43.24 -28.03
N GLN A 388 1.95 42.47 -28.56
CA GLN A 388 2.18 41.16 -29.18
C GLN A 388 1.34 40.99 -30.45
N THR A 389 1.91 40.30 -31.43
CA THR A 389 1.17 39.76 -32.58
C THR A 389 0.35 38.53 -32.15
N ALA A 390 -0.66 38.15 -32.95
CA ALA A 390 -1.47 36.96 -32.67
C ALA A 390 -0.66 35.67 -32.48
N THR A 391 0.44 35.50 -33.22
CA THR A 391 1.36 34.36 -33.08
C THR A 391 2.12 34.42 -31.75
N GLN A 392 2.62 35.59 -31.36
CA GLN A 392 3.30 35.81 -30.07
C GLN A 392 2.35 35.61 -28.89
N THR A 393 1.11 36.08 -28.98
CA THR A 393 0.06 35.84 -27.97
C THR A 393 -0.22 34.35 -27.82
N THR A 394 -0.40 33.62 -28.93
CA THR A 394 -0.60 32.17 -28.89
C THR A 394 0.59 31.44 -28.26
N LEU A 395 1.82 31.83 -28.59
CA LEU A 395 3.04 31.28 -27.99
C LEU A 395 3.08 31.51 -26.48
N THR A 396 2.83 32.75 -26.05
CA THR A 396 2.84 33.15 -24.64
C THR A 396 1.78 32.38 -23.85
N SER A 397 0.55 32.30 -24.39
CA SER A 397 -0.53 31.53 -23.79
C SER A 397 -0.23 30.04 -23.68
N ASN A 398 0.34 29.43 -24.73
CA ASN A 398 0.70 28.01 -24.67
C ASN A 398 1.80 27.76 -23.63
N ARG A 399 2.81 28.64 -23.56
CA ARG A 399 3.87 28.51 -22.56
C ARG A 399 3.33 28.65 -21.14
N TYR A 400 2.43 29.59 -20.89
CA TYR A 400 1.75 29.74 -19.60
C TYR A 400 0.96 28.49 -19.23
N MET A 401 0.12 27.98 -20.15
CA MET A 401 -0.72 26.81 -19.89
C MET A 401 0.08 25.52 -19.66
N THR A 402 1.35 25.47 -20.06
CA THR A 402 2.26 24.37 -19.73
C THR A 402 2.94 24.55 -18.38
N ARG A 403 3.07 25.78 -17.87
CA ARG A 403 3.89 26.10 -16.69
C ARG A 403 3.12 26.62 -15.47
N TYR A 404 1.81 26.82 -15.59
CA TYR A 404 1.03 27.53 -14.56
C TYR A 404 1.09 26.88 -13.17
N ASN A 405 1.33 25.57 -13.11
CA ASN A 405 1.43 24.79 -11.89
C ASN A 405 2.86 24.28 -11.61
N ASP A 406 3.90 24.66 -12.38
CA ASP A 406 5.26 24.14 -12.18
C ASP A 406 5.77 24.38 -10.74
N LYS A 407 5.45 25.54 -10.17
CA LYS A 407 5.81 25.89 -8.78
C LYS A 407 5.03 25.10 -7.74
N ASP A 408 3.77 24.82 -8.03
CA ASP A 408 2.93 24.01 -7.15
C ASP A 408 3.42 22.56 -7.17
N ASP A 409 3.74 22.02 -8.35
CA ASP A 409 4.31 20.69 -8.53
C ASP A 409 5.69 20.57 -7.84
N GLU A 410 6.56 21.59 -7.97
CA GLU A 410 7.85 21.65 -7.25
C GLU A 410 7.65 21.69 -5.73
N ALA A 411 6.62 22.39 -5.24
CA ALA A 411 6.29 22.43 -3.82
C ALA A 411 5.77 21.07 -3.31
N ASP A 412 4.96 20.38 -4.11
CA ASP A 412 4.44 19.04 -3.79
C ASP A 412 5.56 18.00 -3.75
N GLU A 413 6.49 18.01 -4.71
CA GLU A 413 7.67 17.13 -4.69
C GLU A 413 8.51 17.35 -3.42
N LYS A 414 8.66 18.61 -2.98
CA LYS A 414 9.33 18.96 -1.72
C LYS A 414 8.54 18.48 -0.51
N ALA A 415 7.21 18.62 -0.51
CA ALA A 415 6.34 18.15 0.56
C ALA A 415 6.43 16.63 0.72
N VAL A 416 6.33 15.87 -0.38
CA VAL A 416 6.49 14.41 -0.41
C VAL A 416 7.89 14.01 0.09
N SER A 417 8.94 14.70 -0.34
CA SER A 417 10.31 14.42 0.10
C SER A 417 10.51 14.70 1.60
N ALA A 418 9.97 15.81 2.09
CA ALA A 418 10.01 16.16 3.51
C ALA A 418 9.22 15.17 4.37
N TYR A 419 8.04 14.75 3.89
CA TYR A 419 7.22 13.72 4.53
C TYR A 419 7.98 12.40 4.64
N LYS A 420 8.52 11.88 3.53
CA LYS A 420 9.33 10.64 3.50
C LYS A 420 10.50 10.68 4.48
N ALA A 421 11.22 11.80 4.52
CA ALA A 421 12.33 11.97 5.44
C ALA A 421 11.86 11.97 6.91
N ALA A 422 10.80 12.72 7.21
CA ALA A 422 10.29 12.86 8.57
C ALA A 422 9.68 11.55 9.11
N VAL A 423 8.88 10.85 8.30
CA VAL A 423 8.17 9.63 8.72
C VAL A 423 9.15 8.48 9.02
N SER A 424 10.29 8.42 8.34
CA SER A 424 11.33 7.40 8.57
C SER A 424 11.95 7.44 9.97
N GLY A 425 11.96 8.60 10.62
CA GLY A 425 12.49 8.80 11.96
C GLY A 425 11.42 8.84 13.05
N MET A 426 10.14 8.68 12.68
CA MET A 426 9.01 8.80 13.60
C MET A 426 8.92 7.56 14.50
N THR A 427 8.76 7.77 15.81
CA THR A 427 8.71 6.67 16.79
C THR A 427 7.40 6.60 17.58
N SER A 428 6.58 7.65 17.52
CA SER A 428 5.34 7.74 18.29
C SER A 428 4.27 8.60 17.62
N VAL A 429 3.02 8.48 18.10
CA VAL A 429 1.91 9.38 17.74
C VAL A 429 2.20 10.81 18.17
N ASP A 430 2.94 11.02 19.26
CA ASP A 430 3.31 12.37 19.67
C ASP A 430 4.23 13.02 18.61
N ASP A 431 5.20 12.27 18.06
CA ASP A 431 6.05 12.72 16.95
C ASP A 431 5.21 13.06 15.71
N PHE A 432 4.18 12.26 15.41
CA PHE A 432 3.22 12.54 14.32
C PHE A 432 2.52 13.89 14.53
N ILE A 433 2.00 14.15 15.72
CA ILE A 433 1.22 15.35 16.03
C ILE A 433 2.07 16.62 16.02
N VAL A 434 3.32 16.57 16.49
CA VAL A 434 4.17 17.77 16.61
C VAL A 434 4.96 18.09 15.34
N THR A 435 5.06 17.15 14.40
CA THR A 435 5.83 17.32 13.16
C THR A 435 4.91 17.76 12.03
N ALA A 436 4.89 19.05 11.72
CA ALA A 436 4.04 19.64 10.68
C ALA A 436 4.15 18.93 9.32
N SER A 437 5.37 18.58 8.88
CA SER A 437 5.58 17.86 7.62
C SER A 437 4.98 16.46 7.57
N ILE A 438 4.61 15.87 8.74
CA ILE A 438 3.87 14.61 8.84
C ILE A 438 2.39 14.90 9.04
N TYR A 439 2.04 15.71 10.04
CA TYR A 439 0.66 16.00 10.42
C TYR A 439 -0.13 16.62 9.26
N ASP A 440 0.36 17.73 8.71
CA ASP A 440 -0.35 18.50 7.68
C ASP A 440 -0.48 17.68 6.40
N PHE A 441 0.61 17.02 5.99
CA PHE A 441 0.65 16.17 4.80
C PHE A 441 -0.35 15.00 4.91
N ALA A 442 -0.34 14.29 6.04
CA ALA A 442 -1.19 13.13 6.24
C ALA A 442 -2.68 13.49 6.31
N LEU A 443 -3.02 14.59 7.00
CA LEU A 443 -4.40 15.07 7.07
C LEU A 443 -4.87 15.55 5.70
N GLN A 444 -4.08 16.35 5.00
CA GLN A 444 -4.41 16.81 3.65
C GLN A 444 -4.60 15.63 2.68
N ALA A 445 -3.75 14.61 2.74
CA ALA A 445 -3.86 13.42 1.90
C ALA A 445 -5.21 12.71 2.06
N VAL A 446 -5.67 12.51 3.30
CA VAL A 446 -6.99 11.91 3.57
C VAL A 446 -8.15 12.90 3.41
N GLY A 447 -7.86 14.16 3.07
CA GLY A 447 -8.84 15.23 2.88
C GLY A 447 -9.37 15.83 4.17
N LEU A 448 -8.65 15.72 5.28
CA LEU A 448 -8.93 16.42 6.54
C LEU A 448 -8.15 17.76 6.59
N ASP A 449 -8.72 18.77 7.24
CA ASP A 449 -8.10 20.11 7.32
C ASP A 449 -7.30 20.25 8.63
N PRO A 450 -5.96 20.32 8.56
CA PRO A 450 -5.10 20.36 9.75
C PRO A 450 -5.34 21.58 10.66
N ASP A 451 -5.88 22.68 10.14
CA ASP A 451 -6.14 23.89 10.93
C ASP A 451 -7.43 23.78 11.76
N THR A 452 -8.35 22.89 11.35
CA THR A 452 -9.67 22.74 12.00
C THR A 452 -9.79 21.47 12.82
N GLU A 453 -9.00 20.44 12.50
CA GLU A 453 -9.04 19.16 13.19
C GLU A 453 -8.52 19.26 14.63
N SER A 454 -9.18 18.54 15.54
CA SER A 454 -8.71 18.47 16.93
C SER A 454 -7.55 17.49 17.04
N THR A 455 -6.36 17.97 17.44
CA THR A 455 -5.18 17.13 17.71
C THR A 455 -5.49 15.96 18.66
N ARG A 456 -6.34 16.18 19.67
CA ARG A 456 -6.80 15.12 20.58
C ARG A 456 -7.67 14.07 19.89
N THR A 457 -8.51 14.48 18.94
CA THR A 457 -9.31 13.53 18.14
C THR A 457 -8.39 12.70 17.28
N ILE A 458 -7.44 13.32 16.56
CA ILE A 458 -6.47 12.61 15.72
C ILE A 458 -5.61 11.64 16.54
N GLN A 459 -5.12 12.05 17.71
CA GLN A 459 -4.38 11.16 18.61
C GLN A 459 -5.20 9.91 19.01
N ARG A 460 -6.49 10.07 19.28
CA ARG A 460 -7.37 8.95 19.62
C ARG A 460 -7.72 8.08 18.42
N VAL A 461 -7.78 8.66 17.22
CA VAL A 461 -7.94 7.92 15.96
C VAL A 461 -6.72 7.03 15.73
N LEU A 462 -5.51 7.59 15.83
CA LEU A 462 -4.27 6.86 15.61
C LEU A 462 -3.94 5.81 16.67
N THR A 463 -4.50 5.92 17.88
CA THR A 463 -4.36 4.93 18.96
C THR A 463 -5.58 4.00 19.09
N SER A 464 -6.49 4.02 18.11
CA SER A 464 -7.63 3.11 18.07
C SER A 464 -7.21 1.70 17.64
N ASP A 465 -7.68 0.69 18.36
CA ASP A 465 -7.59 -0.72 17.95
C ASP A 465 -8.49 -0.94 16.72
N LEU A 466 -7.91 -1.26 15.57
CA LEU A 466 -8.64 -1.51 14.31
C LEU A 466 -9.29 -2.91 14.27
N THR A 467 -8.97 -3.78 15.23
CA THR A 467 -9.56 -5.13 15.35
C THR A 467 -10.79 -5.15 16.24
N ASP A 468 -11.02 -4.12 17.07
CA ASP A 468 -12.24 -3.94 17.85
C ASP A 468 -13.24 -3.03 17.11
N PRO A 469 -14.38 -3.56 16.60
CA PRO A 469 -15.42 -2.75 15.96
C PRO A 469 -16.05 -1.67 16.87
N LYS A 470 -15.77 -1.70 18.18
CA LYS A 470 -16.24 -0.69 19.16
C LYS A 470 -15.19 0.39 19.44
N SER A 471 -14.02 0.31 18.83
CA SER A 471 -12.94 1.26 18.99
C SER A 471 -13.35 2.67 18.56
N PHE A 472 -12.64 3.69 19.05
CA PHE A 472 -13.05 5.09 18.90
C PHE A 472 -13.18 5.51 17.44
N VAL A 473 -12.26 5.08 16.57
CA VAL A 473 -12.29 5.41 15.15
C VAL A 473 -13.61 4.99 14.47
N TYR A 474 -14.19 3.84 14.82
CA TYR A 474 -15.47 3.37 14.27
C TYR A 474 -16.69 4.06 14.88
N THR A 475 -16.50 4.84 15.94
CA THR A 475 -17.56 5.72 16.49
C THR A 475 -17.69 7.03 15.70
N LEU A 476 -16.65 7.38 14.92
CA LEU A 476 -16.69 8.49 13.98
C LEU A 476 -17.39 8.00 12.70
N THR A 477 -18.41 8.72 12.23
CA THR A 477 -19.15 8.35 11.02
C THR A 477 -18.40 8.66 9.72
N ASP A 478 -17.19 9.17 9.82
CA ASP A 478 -16.39 9.68 8.71
C ASP A 478 -15.23 8.71 8.42
N GLU A 479 -15.28 8.07 7.26
CA GLU A 479 -14.34 7.03 6.85
C GLU A 479 -12.90 7.56 6.71
N ARG A 480 -12.70 8.87 6.51
CA ARG A 480 -11.36 9.49 6.40
C ARG A 480 -10.51 9.24 7.64
N TYR A 481 -11.11 9.16 8.82
CA TYR A 481 -10.38 8.83 10.05
C TYR A 481 -9.96 7.35 10.10
N VAL A 482 -10.77 6.45 9.56
CA VAL A 482 -10.41 5.03 9.44
C VAL A 482 -9.25 4.87 8.47
N THR A 483 -9.31 5.55 7.30
CA THR A 483 -8.22 5.59 6.33
C THR A 483 -6.94 6.12 6.98
N LEU A 484 -7.01 7.25 7.71
CA LEU A 484 -5.85 7.81 8.40
C LEU A 484 -5.24 6.81 9.39
N ALA A 485 -6.05 6.11 10.19
CA ALA A 485 -5.55 5.12 11.14
C ALA A 485 -4.92 3.89 10.45
N LYS A 486 -5.46 3.46 9.29
CA LYS A 486 -4.92 2.34 8.49
C LYS A 486 -3.55 2.67 7.88
N LEU A 487 -3.26 3.94 7.61
CA LEU A 487 -2.00 4.38 6.99
C LEU A 487 -0.78 4.33 7.92
N PHE A 488 -0.95 4.13 9.24
CA PHE A 488 0.16 4.16 10.20
C PHE A 488 0.17 2.96 11.15
N ASN A 489 1.36 2.47 11.47
CA ASN A 489 1.56 1.30 12.33
C ASN A 489 1.69 1.66 13.83
N PHE A 490 0.85 2.56 14.36
CA PHE A 490 0.82 2.88 15.80
C PHE A 490 0.08 1.87 16.67
N THR A 491 0.67 1.43 17.77
CA THR A 491 0.00 0.61 18.79
C THR A 491 -1.07 1.43 19.54
N THR A 492 -1.93 0.75 20.30
CA THR A 492 -2.89 1.42 21.21
C THR A 492 -2.22 2.29 22.29
N GLN A 493 -0.91 2.11 22.54
CA GLN A 493 -0.12 2.97 23.42
C GLN A 493 0.47 4.20 22.71
N GLY A 494 0.35 4.28 21.39
CA GLY A 494 0.87 5.37 20.57
C GLY A 494 2.36 5.23 20.21
N GLU A 495 2.95 4.05 20.36
CA GLU A 495 4.29 3.72 19.89
C GLU A 495 4.23 3.11 18.49
N VAL A 496 5.29 3.21 17.71
CA VAL A 496 5.38 2.47 16.43
C VAL A 496 5.49 0.97 16.72
N GLY A 497 4.57 0.19 16.16
CA GLY A 497 4.48 -1.27 16.30
C GLY A 497 4.96 -2.01 15.04
N ALA A 498 4.78 -3.33 15.08
CA ALA A 498 5.06 -4.17 13.92
C ALA A 498 4.15 -3.80 12.74
N PRO A 499 4.68 -3.81 11.50
CA PRO A 499 3.89 -3.48 10.32
C PRO A 499 2.83 -4.55 10.03
N ALA A 500 1.68 -4.11 9.53
CA ALA A 500 0.71 -5.00 8.91
C ALA A 500 1.18 -5.34 7.49
N LEU A 501 1.70 -6.56 7.31
CA LEU A 501 2.18 -7.05 6.02
C LEU A 501 1.29 -8.20 5.53
N ALA A 502 1.11 -8.29 4.20
CA ALA A 502 0.39 -9.41 3.58
C ALA A 502 1.07 -10.76 3.86
N GLN A 503 2.39 -10.77 4.02
CA GLN A 503 3.17 -11.88 4.57
C GLN A 503 4.23 -11.33 5.53
N SER A 504 4.58 -12.09 6.57
CA SER A 504 5.71 -11.70 7.44
C SER A 504 7.02 -11.69 6.66
N GLU A 505 8.00 -10.89 7.09
CA GLU A 505 9.32 -10.83 6.44
C GLU A 505 9.97 -12.22 6.31
N THR A 506 9.85 -13.03 7.36
CA THR A 506 10.33 -14.41 7.35
C THR A 506 9.62 -15.27 6.31
N GLN A 507 8.29 -15.14 6.21
CA GLN A 507 7.50 -15.91 5.23
C GLN A 507 7.82 -15.50 3.80
N ILE A 508 8.02 -14.20 3.53
CA ILE A 508 8.43 -13.69 2.22
C ILE A 508 9.76 -14.35 1.80
N GLN A 509 10.75 -14.35 2.70
CA GLN A 509 12.05 -14.94 2.43
C GLN A 509 11.96 -16.46 2.26
N GLU A 510 11.12 -17.14 3.03
CA GLU A 510 10.91 -18.58 2.90
C GLU A 510 10.28 -18.93 1.56
N THR A 511 9.23 -18.22 1.16
CA THR A 511 8.57 -18.45 -0.13
C THR A 511 9.53 -18.17 -1.30
N ALA A 512 10.31 -17.10 -1.23
CA ALA A 512 11.38 -16.80 -2.19
C ALA A 512 12.44 -17.93 -2.25
N LYS A 513 12.91 -18.41 -1.10
CA LYS A 513 13.88 -19.50 -1.01
C LYS A 513 13.31 -20.79 -1.63
N ASN A 514 12.07 -21.15 -1.29
CA ASN A 514 11.42 -22.35 -1.78
C ASN A 514 11.20 -22.29 -3.29
N TYR A 515 10.83 -21.13 -3.83
CA TYR A 515 10.78 -20.91 -5.26
C TYR A 515 12.14 -21.15 -5.94
N ILE A 516 13.23 -20.56 -5.40
CA ILE A 516 14.59 -20.79 -5.93
C ILE A 516 14.94 -22.26 -5.91
N VAL A 517 14.69 -22.95 -4.79
CA VAL A 517 14.98 -24.39 -4.65
C VAL A 517 14.22 -25.16 -5.71
N ILE A 518 12.90 -24.95 -5.84
CA ILE A 518 12.04 -25.68 -6.78
C ILE A 518 12.48 -25.49 -8.23
N LYS A 519 12.86 -24.26 -8.62
CA LYS A 519 13.26 -23.95 -10.01
C LYS A 519 14.71 -24.30 -10.32
N SER A 520 15.59 -24.34 -9.31
CA SER A 520 17.04 -24.58 -9.52
C SER A 520 17.49 -26.01 -9.24
N ARG A 521 16.77 -26.79 -8.41
CA ARG A 521 17.20 -28.13 -7.97
C ARG A 521 17.57 -29.10 -9.10
N PHE A 522 16.83 -29.05 -10.21
CA PHE A 522 17.10 -29.84 -11.42
C PHE A 522 17.32 -28.96 -12.67
N GLY A 523 17.44 -27.64 -12.45
CA GLY A 523 17.59 -26.64 -13.50
C GLY A 523 19.03 -26.36 -13.88
N SER A 524 19.22 -25.57 -14.92
CA SER A 524 20.52 -25.00 -15.29
C SER A 524 20.92 -23.82 -14.39
N ASP A 525 22.18 -23.40 -14.46
CA ASP A 525 22.63 -22.15 -13.80
C ASP A 525 21.81 -20.92 -14.25
N GLU A 526 21.29 -20.95 -15.48
CA GLU A 526 20.40 -19.91 -16.01
C GLU A 526 19.03 -19.93 -15.31
N ASP A 527 18.47 -21.12 -15.06
CA ASP A 527 17.18 -21.27 -14.35
C ASP A 527 17.31 -20.80 -12.90
N LYS A 528 18.45 -21.09 -12.25
CA LYS A 528 18.76 -20.57 -10.92
C LYS A 528 18.83 -19.05 -10.91
N THR A 529 19.48 -18.45 -11.90
CA THR A 529 19.60 -16.98 -12.01
C THR A 529 18.23 -16.34 -12.20
N LYS A 530 17.40 -16.88 -13.10
CA LYS A 530 16.02 -16.40 -13.28
C LYS A 530 15.18 -16.55 -12.03
N ALA A 531 15.34 -17.66 -11.30
CA ALA A 531 14.61 -17.87 -10.07
C ALA A 531 15.01 -16.87 -8.97
N GLN A 532 16.27 -16.46 -8.93
CA GLN A 532 16.75 -15.39 -8.05
C GLN A 532 16.12 -14.04 -8.43
N GLU A 533 16.09 -13.68 -9.72
CA GLU A 533 15.45 -12.45 -10.21
C GLU A 533 13.95 -12.40 -9.88
N GLU A 534 13.22 -13.50 -10.09
CA GLU A 534 11.79 -13.59 -9.72
C GLU A 534 11.60 -13.54 -8.20
N SER A 535 12.52 -14.09 -7.41
CA SER A 535 12.44 -14.05 -5.95
C SER A 535 12.70 -12.65 -5.38
N GLU A 536 13.58 -11.87 -6.01
CA GLU A 536 13.76 -10.44 -5.72
C GLU A 536 12.48 -9.66 -6.04
N TYR A 537 11.86 -9.96 -7.19
CA TYR A 537 10.55 -9.38 -7.54
C TYR A 537 9.47 -9.73 -6.51
N TYR A 538 9.40 -11.01 -6.10
CA TYR A 538 8.44 -11.46 -5.09
C TYR A 538 8.61 -10.72 -3.77
N THR A 539 9.85 -10.63 -3.29
CA THR A 539 10.18 -9.98 -2.02
C THR A 539 9.77 -8.51 -2.03
N ALA A 540 10.09 -7.78 -3.10
CA ALA A 540 9.74 -6.38 -3.25
C ALA A 540 8.23 -6.16 -3.49
N GLY A 541 7.58 -7.04 -4.25
CA GLY A 541 6.17 -6.93 -4.59
C GLY A 541 5.25 -7.26 -3.43
N VAL A 542 5.52 -8.34 -2.68
CA VAL A 542 4.68 -8.76 -1.54
C VAL A 542 4.73 -7.75 -0.40
N ALA A 543 5.87 -7.11 -0.16
CA ALA A 543 6.00 -6.04 0.84
C ALA A 543 5.11 -4.82 0.55
N LYS A 544 4.62 -4.68 -0.70
CA LYS A 544 3.75 -3.59 -1.15
C LYS A 544 2.26 -3.96 -1.20
N LEU A 545 1.91 -5.20 -0.89
CA LEU A 545 0.52 -5.65 -0.95
C LEU A 545 -0.29 -5.11 0.22
N SER A 546 -1.42 -4.49 -0.09
CA SER A 546 -2.42 -4.01 0.88
C SER A 546 -3.70 -4.85 0.91
N SER A 547 -3.91 -5.74 -0.07
CA SER A 547 -5.09 -6.60 -0.14
C SER A 547 -4.86 -7.85 -0.99
N LEU A 548 -5.77 -8.82 -0.83
CA LEU A 548 -5.89 -10.01 -1.67
C LEU A 548 -6.15 -9.63 -3.14
N ASP A 549 -6.90 -8.57 -3.39
CA ASP A 549 -7.15 -8.09 -4.76
C ASP A 549 -5.87 -7.59 -5.42
N ALA A 550 -5.03 -6.86 -4.69
CA ALA A 550 -3.73 -6.44 -5.17
C ALA A 550 -2.83 -7.65 -5.46
N PHE A 551 -2.87 -8.69 -4.63
CA PHE A 551 -2.13 -9.93 -4.87
C PHE A 551 -2.61 -10.65 -6.13
N LEU A 552 -3.92 -10.86 -6.25
CA LEU A 552 -4.53 -11.59 -7.38
C LEU A 552 -4.42 -10.83 -8.71
N ALA A 553 -4.23 -9.50 -8.68
CA ALA A 553 -4.00 -8.69 -9.87
C ALA A 553 -2.58 -8.85 -10.45
N ASP A 554 -1.61 -9.29 -9.65
CA ASP A 554 -0.23 -9.55 -10.10
C ASP A 554 -0.02 -11.05 -10.37
N GLU A 555 -0.21 -11.44 -11.64
CA GLU A 555 -0.04 -12.82 -12.07
C GLU A 555 1.36 -13.40 -11.77
N ARG A 556 2.40 -12.55 -11.70
CA ARG A 556 3.76 -13.00 -11.39
C ARG A 556 3.88 -13.36 -9.92
N LEU A 557 3.39 -12.51 -9.01
CA LEU A 557 3.38 -12.81 -7.58
C LEU A 557 2.56 -14.07 -7.27
N VAL A 558 1.39 -14.21 -7.90
CA VAL A 558 0.54 -15.40 -7.76
C VAL A 558 1.29 -16.65 -8.23
N THR A 559 1.91 -16.61 -9.40
CA THR A 559 2.65 -17.77 -9.95
C THR A 559 3.78 -18.20 -9.01
N ILE A 560 4.57 -17.25 -8.51
CA ILE A 560 5.67 -17.55 -7.59
C ILE A 560 5.15 -18.16 -6.30
N ALA A 561 4.08 -17.59 -5.71
CA ALA A 561 3.49 -18.11 -4.47
C ALA A 561 2.92 -19.53 -4.65
N LEU A 562 2.27 -19.81 -5.79
CA LEU A 562 1.74 -21.15 -6.10
C LEU A 562 2.87 -22.16 -6.27
N GLU A 563 3.84 -21.88 -7.14
CA GLU A 563 4.94 -22.80 -7.41
C GLU A 563 5.80 -23.04 -6.15
N ALA A 564 6.04 -22.01 -5.34
CA ALA A 564 6.74 -22.14 -4.07
C ALA A 564 6.03 -23.05 -3.05
N ASN A 565 4.69 -23.14 -3.12
CA ASN A 565 3.88 -24.06 -2.33
C ASN A 565 3.64 -25.41 -3.04
N GLY A 566 4.31 -25.68 -4.16
CA GLY A 566 4.15 -26.92 -4.92
C GLY A 566 2.80 -27.05 -5.65
N ILE A 567 2.13 -25.92 -5.92
CA ILE A 567 0.88 -25.87 -6.67
C ILE A 567 1.21 -25.56 -8.14
N ASP A 568 0.71 -26.39 -9.05
CA ASP A 568 0.78 -26.11 -10.49
C ASP A 568 -0.15 -24.93 -10.81
N PRO A 569 0.36 -23.81 -11.37
CA PRO A 569 -0.46 -22.67 -11.74
C PRO A 569 -1.40 -22.97 -12.93
N GLU A 570 -1.17 -24.04 -13.70
CA GLU A 570 -2.02 -24.37 -14.84
C GLU A 570 -3.46 -24.67 -14.41
N GLY A 571 -4.40 -23.83 -14.85
CA GLY A 571 -5.83 -23.98 -14.55
C GLY A 571 -6.29 -23.34 -13.23
N VAL A 572 -5.38 -22.72 -12.48
CA VAL A 572 -5.70 -21.96 -11.27
C VAL A 572 -6.08 -20.53 -11.65
N THR A 573 -7.34 -20.15 -11.44
CA THR A 573 -7.85 -18.80 -11.78
C THR A 573 -7.91 -17.89 -10.55
N ALA A 574 -7.91 -16.57 -10.76
CA ALA A 574 -8.07 -15.60 -9.68
C ALA A 574 -9.38 -15.80 -8.89
N ASP A 575 -10.50 -16.13 -9.56
CA ASP A 575 -11.77 -16.44 -8.90
C ASP A 575 -11.70 -17.72 -8.06
N PHE A 576 -10.98 -18.73 -8.53
CA PHE A 576 -10.74 -19.95 -7.77
C PHE A 576 -9.93 -19.63 -6.50
N LEU A 577 -8.83 -18.89 -6.63
CA LEU A 577 -8.01 -18.47 -5.49
C LEU A 577 -8.80 -17.61 -4.51
N ARG A 578 -9.65 -16.70 -4.99
CA ARG A 578 -10.53 -15.92 -4.11
C ARG A 578 -11.42 -16.83 -3.25
N ASN A 579 -11.98 -17.90 -3.80
CA ASN A 579 -12.74 -18.87 -3.02
C ASN A 579 -11.86 -19.69 -2.05
N ILE A 580 -10.63 -20.01 -2.43
CA ILE A 580 -9.65 -20.68 -1.57
C ILE A 580 -9.31 -19.79 -0.36
N PHE A 581 -8.95 -18.53 -0.56
CA PHE A 581 -8.62 -17.57 0.50
C PHE A 581 -9.80 -17.24 1.41
N ALA A 582 -11.03 -17.21 0.87
CA ALA A 582 -12.25 -16.97 1.64
C ALA A 582 -12.78 -18.21 2.40
N SER A 583 -12.17 -19.39 2.22
CA SER A 583 -12.64 -20.62 2.86
C SER A 583 -12.30 -20.69 4.35
N ASP A 584 -13.22 -21.26 5.14
CA ASP A 584 -12.94 -21.63 6.53
C ASP A 584 -12.06 -22.89 6.55
N ILE A 585 -10.83 -22.76 7.05
CA ILE A 585 -9.84 -23.85 7.09
C ILE A 585 -10.23 -24.91 8.13
N ASP A 586 -10.95 -24.53 9.18
CA ASP A 586 -11.36 -25.44 10.26
C ASP A 586 -12.66 -26.21 9.95
N ASP A 587 -13.40 -25.84 8.90
CA ASP A 587 -14.58 -26.59 8.43
C ASP A 587 -14.17 -27.68 7.41
N PRO A 588 -14.27 -28.99 7.73
CA PRO A 588 -13.89 -30.07 6.82
C PRO A 588 -14.66 -30.11 5.49
N GLY A 589 -15.83 -29.47 5.42
CA GLY A 589 -16.66 -29.35 4.22
C GLY A 589 -16.43 -28.06 3.42
N SER A 590 -15.45 -27.24 3.80
CA SER A 590 -15.15 -26.01 3.09
C SER A 590 -14.49 -26.25 1.74
N PHE A 591 -14.56 -25.25 0.86
CA PHE A 591 -14.06 -25.35 -0.50
C PHE A 591 -12.56 -25.69 -0.55
N ILE A 592 -11.73 -25.07 0.30
CA ILE A 592 -10.29 -25.39 0.40
C ILE A 592 -10.03 -26.84 0.84
N ASN A 593 -10.86 -27.36 1.75
CA ASN A 593 -10.72 -28.72 2.29
C ASN A 593 -11.18 -29.79 1.29
N GLU A 594 -12.04 -29.47 0.32
CA GLU A 594 -12.51 -30.41 -0.71
C GLU A 594 -11.53 -30.63 -1.88
N GLN A 595 -10.47 -29.81 -1.99
CA GLN A 595 -9.51 -29.91 -3.10
C GLN A 595 -8.57 -31.12 -2.97
N GLU A 596 -8.10 -31.65 -4.10
CA GLU A 596 -7.16 -32.79 -4.12
C GLU A 596 -5.80 -32.44 -3.47
N ASN A 597 -5.31 -31.21 -3.69
CA ASN A 597 -4.07 -30.69 -3.10
C ASN A 597 -4.34 -29.70 -1.93
N SER A 598 -5.33 -30.03 -1.08
CA SER A 598 -5.81 -29.14 -0.02
C SER A 598 -4.70 -28.63 0.90
N ALA A 599 -3.75 -29.48 1.31
CA ALA A 599 -2.64 -29.10 2.18
C ALA A 599 -1.79 -27.96 1.60
N ALA A 600 -1.45 -28.02 0.31
CA ALA A 600 -0.70 -26.96 -0.36
C ALA A 600 -1.48 -25.64 -0.42
N TYR A 601 -2.79 -25.70 -0.66
CA TYR A 601 -3.65 -24.51 -0.63
C TYR A 601 -3.79 -23.94 0.79
N ILE A 602 -3.87 -24.77 1.83
CA ILE A 602 -3.88 -24.32 3.22
C ILE A 602 -2.56 -23.65 3.56
N SER A 603 -1.42 -24.25 3.18
CA SER A 603 -0.09 -23.64 3.32
C SER A 603 -0.05 -22.26 2.67
N LEU A 604 -0.53 -22.15 1.42
CA LEU A 604 -0.63 -20.89 0.71
C LEU A 604 -1.48 -19.87 1.48
N VAL A 605 -2.73 -20.19 1.83
CA VAL A 605 -3.64 -19.25 2.51
C VAL A 605 -3.10 -18.82 3.87
N THR A 606 -2.52 -19.74 4.62
CA THR A 606 -2.00 -19.47 5.97
C THR A 606 -0.68 -18.71 5.98
N SER A 607 0.07 -18.74 4.88
CA SER A 607 1.26 -17.90 4.66
C SER A 607 0.91 -16.41 4.53
N PHE A 608 -0.33 -16.10 4.14
CA PHE A 608 -0.82 -14.73 4.01
C PHE A 608 -1.70 -14.31 5.18
N ASN A 609 -1.65 -13.01 5.46
CA ASN A 609 -2.34 -12.35 6.55
C ASN A 609 -3.52 -11.50 6.03
N PHE A 610 -4.42 -12.11 5.27
CA PHE A 610 -5.65 -11.47 4.81
C PHE A 610 -6.84 -11.85 5.70
N ASP A 611 -7.77 -10.91 5.92
CA ASP A 611 -9.07 -11.18 6.54
C ASP A 611 -10.08 -11.79 5.55
N SER A 612 -11.32 -11.98 6.02
CA SER A 612 -12.42 -12.48 5.20
C SER A 612 -12.87 -11.54 4.08
N GLU A 613 -12.54 -10.25 4.16
CA GLU A 613 -12.84 -9.24 3.14
C GLU A 613 -11.67 -9.10 2.15
N GLY A 614 -10.51 -9.65 2.48
CA GLY A 614 -9.29 -9.62 1.67
C GLY A 614 -8.34 -8.47 2.05
N ASP A 615 -8.60 -7.74 3.12
CA ASP A 615 -7.70 -6.70 3.62
C ASP A 615 -6.57 -7.32 4.44
N VAL A 616 -5.38 -6.71 4.41
CA VAL A 616 -4.28 -7.13 5.28
C VAL A 616 -4.65 -6.88 6.74
N LEU A 617 -4.62 -7.94 7.54
CA LEU A 617 -4.95 -7.89 8.96
C LEU A 617 -3.83 -7.21 9.74
N ARG A 618 -4.24 -6.34 10.64
CA ARG A 618 -3.35 -5.81 11.65
C ARG A 618 -3.41 -6.68 12.90
N GLU A 619 -2.49 -7.62 13.02
CA GLU A 619 -2.39 -8.42 14.23
C GLU A 619 -1.75 -7.59 15.35
N GLU A 620 -2.56 -7.11 16.31
CA GLU A 620 -2.05 -6.55 17.57
C GLU A 620 -1.51 -7.61 18.53
N ARG A 621 -1.71 -8.90 18.21
CA ARG A 621 -1.35 -9.97 19.13
C ARG A 621 0.14 -10.26 19.01
N GLU A 622 0.78 -10.31 20.18
CA GLU A 622 2.01 -11.04 20.44
C GLU A 622 1.81 -12.56 20.25
N SER A 623 1.16 -12.99 19.14
CA SER A 623 1.03 -14.41 18.81
C SER A 623 2.40 -14.89 18.36
N ILE A 624 3.06 -15.65 19.22
CA ILE A 624 4.37 -16.25 18.95
C ILE A 624 4.33 -17.32 17.87
N VAL A 625 3.14 -17.77 17.48
CA VAL A 625 2.91 -18.74 16.41
C VAL A 625 2.27 -18.01 15.25
N THR A 626 2.89 -18.12 14.09
CA THR A 626 2.33 -17.59 12.84
C THR A 626 1.10 -18.42 12.45
N ARG A 627 0.13 -17.82 11.75
CA ARG A 627 -1.02 -18.59 11.22
C ARG A 627 -0.55 -19.80 10.42
N HIS A 628 0.46 -19.62 9.57
CA HIS A 628 1.13 -20.71 8.86
C HIS A 628 1.69 -21.77 9.80
N GLY A 629 2.50 -21.38 10.79
CA GLY A 629 3.09 -22.28 11.78
C GLY A 629 2.07 -23.08 12.60
N LEU A 630 0.92 -22.49 12.91
CA LEU A 630 -0.18 -23.19 13.61
C LEU A 630 -0.69 -24.36 12.77
N TYR A 631 -1.12 -24.12 11.54
CA TYR A 631 -1.69 -25.17 10.70
C TYR A 631 -0.62 -26.18 10.24
N GLU A 632 0.61 -25.73 9.99
CA GLU A 632 1.74 -26.62 9.70
C GLU A 632 2.01 -27.57 10.87
N THR A 633 2.07 -27.05 12.11
CA THR A 633 2.25 -27.90 13.30
C THR A 633 1.11 -28.91 13.46
N LEU A 634 -0.13 -28.50 13.20
CA LEU A 634 -1.29 -29.38 13.29
C LEU A 634 -1.23 -30.51 12.26
N ASP A 635 -0.91 -30.19 11.01
CA ASP A 635 -0.81 -31.16 9.92
C ASP A 635 0.36 -32.13 10.13
N GLN A 636 1.55 -31.59 10.42
CA GLN A 636 2.76 -32.38 10.70
C GLN A 636 2.57 -33.32 11.89
N TYR A 637 1.85 -32.91 12.93
CA TYR A 637 1.52 -33.79 14.06
C TYR A 637 0.67 -34.99 13.65
N LEU A 638 -0.32 -34.78 12.79
CA LEU A 638 -1.17 -35.88 12.29
C LEU A 638 -0.37 -36.83 11.39
N HIS A 639 0.46 -36.28 10.50
CA HIS A 639 1.34 -37.05 9.64
C HIS A 639 2.36 -37.88 10.44
N GLN A 640 3.05 -37.26 11.39
CA GLN A 640 4.00 -37.93 12.26
C GLN A 640 3.31 -39.04 13.07
N THR A 641 2.14 -38.76 13.64
CA THR A 641 1.37 -39.76 14.40
C THR A 641 0.94 -40.93 13.51
N LEU A 642 0.51 -40.67 12.27
CA LEU A 642 0.15 -41.71 11.31
C LEU A 642 1.36 -42.58 10.95
N GLU A 643 2.50 -41.97 10.68
CA GLU A 643 3.76 -42.65 10.35
C GLU A 643 4.25 -43.53 11.52
N GLU A 644 4.21 -43.03 12.75
CA GLU A 644 4.57 -43.79 13.95
C GLU A 644 3.64 -44.99 14.15
N GLN A 645 2.32 -44.78 14.06
CA GLN A 645 1.33 -45.87 14.18
C GLN A 645 1.45 -46.92 13.08
N ALA A 646 1.77 -46.49 11.85
CA ALA A 646 2.04 -47.40 10.74
C ALA A 646 3.33 -48.20 11.00
N GLY A 647 4.38 -47.55 11.51
CA GLY A 647 5.66 -48.18 11.85
C GLY A 647 5.58 -49.22 12.96
N GLU A 648 4.74 -48.99 13.98
CA GLU A 648 4.46 -49.98 15.02
C GLU A 648 3.91 -51.30 14.46
N SER A 649 3.19 -51.21 13.34
CA SER A 649 2.64 -52.38 12.63
C SER A 649 3.64 -52.95 11.62
N ASN A 650 4.25 -52.07 10.81
CA ASN A 650 5.20 -52.42 9.76
C ASN A 650 6.15 -51.24 9.47
N GLU A 651 7.41 -51.40 9.86
CA GLU A 651 8.47 -50.42 9.67
C GLU A 651 8.65 -50.00 8.20
N GLY A 652 8.48 -50.92 7.25
CA GLY A 652 8.52 -50.62 5.82
C GLY A 652 7.42 -49.65 5.37
N VAL A 653 6.26 -49.64 6.04
CA VAL A 653 5.19 -48.69 5.74
C VAL A 653 5.57 -47.30 6.24
N ARG A 654 6.16 -47.19 7.44
CA ARG A 654 6.67 -45.91 7.96
C ARG A 654 7.71 -45.30 7.02
N LEU A 655 8.71 -46.10 6.62
CA LEU A 655 9.76 -45.66 5.70
C LEU A 655 9.18 -45.19 4.35
N ALA A 656 8.17 -45.89 3.82
CA ALA A 656 7.52 -45.49 2.57
C ALA A 656 6.76 -44.16 2.71
N LEU A 657 6.00 -43.98 3.78
CA LEU A 657 5.25 -42.74 4.06
C LEU A 657 6.18 -41.56 4.33
N TYR A 658 7.24 -41.79 5.12
CA TYR A 658 8.27 -40.79 5.40
C TYR A 658 8.98 -40.34 4.11
N PHE A 659 9.36 -41.30 3.25
CA PHE A 659 9.94 -40.99 1.95
C PHE A 659 8.95 -40.25 1.05
N GLU A 660 7.66 -40.61 1.04
CA GLU A 660 6.64 -39.87 0.29
C GLU A 660 6.56 -38.40 0.72
N ARG A 661 6.61 -38.15 2.03
CA ARG A 661 6.57 -36.80 2.62
C ARG A 661 7.82 -35.98 2.31
N LYS A 662 9.01 -36.58 2.43
CA LYS A 662 10.30 -35.88 2.27
C LYS A 662 10.87 -35.91 0.84
N ALA A 663 10.32 -36.70 -0.07
CA ALA A 663 10.80 -36.77 -1.46
C ALA A 663 10.85 -35.41 -2.17
N GLY A 664 9.89 -34.53 -1.85
CA GLY A 664 9.81 -33.18 -2.43
C GLY A 664 10.93 -32.23 -1.97
N THR A 665 11.64 -32.53 -0.87
CA THR A 665 12.72 -31.68 -0.33
C THR A 665 14.10 -32.11 -0.82
N ILE A 666 14.22 -33.23 -1.52
CA ILE A 666 15.50 -33.77 -1.99
C ILE A 666 15.97 -32.94 -3.21
N VAL A 667 17.04 -32.17 -3.03
CA VAL A 667 17.65 -31.34 -4.08
C VAL A 667 18.78 -32.10 -4.75
N ASP A 668 19.60 -32.78 -3.97
CA ASP A 668 20.71 -33.58 -4.48
C ASP A 668 20.85 -34.95 -3.78
N ALA A 669 21.84 -35.73 -4.24
CA ALA A 669 22.07 -37.06 -3.69
C ALA A 669 22.59 -37.03 -2.24
N TYR A 670 23.18 -35.93 -1.78
CA TYR A 670 23.63 -35.79 -0.41
C TYR A 670 22.46 -35.61 0.54
N ASP A 671 21.41 -34.88 0.15
CA ASP A 671 20.18 -34.75 0.95
C ASP A 671 19.54 -36.11 1.22
N LEU A 672 19.45 -36.96 0.19
CA LEU A 672 18.92 -38.32 0.31
C LEU A 672 19.80 -39.19 1.24
N LEU A 673 21.12 -38.99 1.22
CA LEU A 673 22.07 -39.78 2.00
C LEU A 673 22.27 -39.26 3.43
N ALA A 674 21.92 -38.00 3.70
CA ALA A 674 22.01 -37.37 5.01
C ALA A 674 20.91 -37.86 5.97
N ASP A 675 19.79 -38.34 5.43
CA ASP A 675 18.68 -38.90 6.18
C ASP A 675 18.72 -40.43 6.16
N ASP A 676 18.83 -41.06 7.34
CA ASP A 676 18.95 -42.51 7.48
C ASP A 676 17.75 -43.27 6.90
N ALA A 677 16.53 -42.74 7.03
CA ALA A 677 15.32 -43.36 6.52
C ALA A 677 15.26 -43.26 4.99
N LEU A 678 15.62 -42.11 4.41
CA LEU A 678 15.69 -41.93 2.95
C LEU A 678 16.77 -42.82 2.33
N ALA A 679 17.94 -42.89 2.97
CA ALA A 679 19.05 -43.74 2.56
C ALA A 679 18.70 -45.23 2.66
N GLU A 680 17.94 -45.65 3.68
CA GLU A 680 17.44 -47.02 3.80
C GLU A 680 16.50 -47.40 2.66
N VAL A 681 15.50 -46.56 2.36
CA VAL A 681 14.57 -46.78 1.23
C VAL A 681 15.34 -46.95 -0.08
N PHE A 682 16.31 -46.09 -0.35
CA PHE A 682 17.17 -46.18 -1.54
C PHE A 682 17.96 -47.51 -1.57
N ARG A 683 18.62 -47.88 -0.47
CA ARG A 683 19.39 -49.13 -0.38
C ARG A 683 18.51 -50.35 -0.66
N THR A 684 17.30 -50.40 -0.10
CA THR A 684 16.35 -51.50 -0.32
C THR A 684 15.88 -51.55 -1.79
N ILE A 685 15.53 -50.42 -2.41
CA ILE A 685 15.04 -50.37 -3.81
C ILE A 685 16.09 -50.94 -4.79
N PHE A 686 17.36 -50.64 -4.54
CA PHE A 686 18.48 -51.04 -5.40
C PHE A 686 19.23 -52.27 -4.90
N SER A 687 18.74 -52.90 -3.82
CA SER A 687 19.32 -54.09 -3.19
C SER A 687 20.81 -53.94 -2.89
N LEU A 688 21.17 -52.79 -2.30
CA LEU A 688 22.52 -52.46 -1.88
C LEU A 688 22.80 -52.99 -0.47
N PRO A 689 23.98 -53.56 -0.21
CA PRO A 689 24.29 -54.13 1.11
C PRO A 689 24.63 -53.04 2.13
N ASP A 690 24.56 -53.38 3.42
CA ASP A 690 24.82 -52.44 4.53
C ASP A 690 26.19 -51.75 4.46
N GLU A 691 27.21 -52.42 3.89
CA GLU A 691 28.53 -51.82 3.72
C GLU A 691 28.54 -50.60 2.80
N PHE A 692 27.48 -50.37 2.01
CA PHE A 692 27.31 -49.17 1.19
C PHE A 692 27.43 -47.88 2.02
N SER A 693 26.82 -47.84 3.21
CA SER A 693 26.85 -46.67 4.10
C SER A 693 28.25 -46.36 4.66
N THR A 694 29.20 -47.30 4.54
CA THR A 694 30.60 -47.10 4.95
C THR A 694 31.50 -46.56 3.85
N MET A 695 30.98 -46.43 2.62
CA MET A 695 31.73 -45.88 1.48
C MET A 695 31.92 -44.37 1.62
N ASP A 696 32.88 -43.82 0.87
CA ASP A 696 33.05 -42.38 0.75
C ASP A 696 31.78 -41.71 0.20
N ILE A 697 31.34 -40.61 0.81
CA ILE A 697 30.04 -39.99 0.52
C ILE A 697 29.91 -39.55 -0.94
N ASP A 698 31.00 -39.06 -1.57
CA ASP A 698 31.01 -38.67 -2.98
C ASP A 698 30.80 -39.89 -3.91
N GLN A 699 31.20 -41.08 -3.47
CA GLN A 699 30.98 -42.32 -4.22
C GLN A 699 29.55 -42.84 -4.03
N GLN A 700 29.01 -42.71 -2.82
CA GLN A 700 27.60 -43.01 -2.55
C GLN A 700 26.70 -42.11 -3.40
N ALA A 701 26.96 -40.80 -3.44
CA ALA A 701 26.21 -39.82 -4.23
C ALA A 701 26.19 -40.17 -5.73
N LYS A 702 27.35 -40.52 -6.30
CA LYS A 702 27.44 -40.98 -7.71
C LYS A 702 26.63 -42.25 -8.00
N ILE A 703 26.47 -43.13 -7.01
CA ILE A 703 25.65 -44.34 -7.15
C ILE A 703 24.17 -43.97 -7.10
N VAL A 704 23.77 -43.02 -6.24
CA VAL A 704 22.42 -42.46 -6.21
C VAL A 704 22.06 -41.84 -7.56
N GLU A 705 22.83 -40.85 -8.03
CA GLU A 705 22.59 -40.15 -9.30
C GLU A 705 22.53 -41.08 -10.52
N LYS A 706 23.28 -42.19 -10.48
CA LYS A 706 23.29 -43.17 -11.58
C LYS A 706 22.03 -44.04 -11.62
N ASN A 707 21.45 -44.33 -10.46
CA ASN A 707 20.38 -45.32 -10.32
C ASN A 707 19.00 -44.69 -10.10
N LEU A 708 18.95 -43.48 -9.54
CA LEU A 708 17.75 -42.74 -9.27
C LEU A 708 17.82 -41.35 -9.92
N ASP A 709 16.84 -41.10 -10.78
CA ASP A 709 16.62 -39.79 -11.37
C ASP A 709 15.81 -38.95 -10.37
N LEU A 710 16.49 -38.05 -9.67
CA LEU A 710 15.91 -37.25 -8.58
C LEU A 710 14.79 -36.33 -9.08
N GLU A 711 14.82 -35.91 -10.35
CA GLU A 711 13.76 -35.09 -10.95
C GLU A 711 12.40 -35.80 -10.91
N LYS A 712 12.40 -37.12 -11.09
CA LYS A 712 11.18 -37.94 -11.07
C LYS A 712 10.56 -38.09 -9.68
N LEU A 713 11.28 -37.75 -8.61
CA LEU A 713 10.72 -37.75 -7.26
C LEU A 713 9.68 -36.64 -7.08
N SER A 714 9.73 -35.59 -7.93
CA SER A 714 8.74 -34.52 -7.94
C SER A 714 7.44 -34.88 -8.65
N ASP A 715 7.40 -35.97 -9.42
CA ASP A 715 6.17 -36.49 -10.05
C ASP A 715 5.48 -37.46 -9.08
N PRO A 716 4.28 -37.13 -8.56
CA PRO A 716 3.57 -37.99 -7.61
C PRO A 716 3.29 -39.40 -8.14
N VAL A 717 3.14 -39.57 -9.45
CA VAL A 717 2.87 -40.86 -10.08
C VAL A 717 4.13 -41.72 -10.13
N GLU A 718 5.27 -41.13 -10.46
CA GLU A 718 6.56 -41.84 -10.47
C GLU A 718 7.03 -42.15 -9.05
N LEU A 719 6.84 -41.22 -8.10
CA LEU A 719 7.11 -41.45 -6.68
C LEU A 719 6.31 -42.62 -6.13
N LYS A 720 4.99 -42.67 -6.37
CA LYS A 720 4.14 -43.79 -5.95
C LYS A 720 4.57 -45.13 -6.56
N LYS A 721 5.04 -45.14 -7.81
CA LYS A 721 5.61 -46.36 -8.44
C LYS A 721 6.92 -46.79 -7.78
N LEU A 722 7.78 -45.84 -7.41
CA LEU A 722 9.03 -46.10 -6.72
C LEU A 722 8.77 -46.71 -5.33
N LEU A 723 7.85 -46.11 -4.57
CA LEU A 723 7.46 -46.58 -3.23
C LEU A 723 6.72 -47.91 -3.27
N ALA A 724 5.90 -48.16 -4.30
CA ALA A 724 5.32 -49.46 -4.57
C ALA A 724 6.40 -50.55 -4.75
N ARG A 725 7.48 -50.23 -5.47
CA ARG A 725 8.62 -51.14 -5.67
C ARG A 725 9.40 -51.34 -4.38
N PHE A 726 9.66 -50.27 -3.63
CA PHE A 726 10.27 -50.35 -2.30
C PHE A 726 9.51 -51.32 -1.41
N ALA A 727 8.20 -51.12 -1.25
CA ALA A 727 7.38 -51.94 -0.35
C ALA A 727 7.43 -53.45 -0.68
N VAL A 728 7.45 -53.81 -1.98
CA VAL A 728 7.59 -55.21 -2.41
C VAL A 728 8.98 -55.77 -2.12
N LEU A 729 10.04 -54.99 -2.33
CA LEU A 729 11.41 -55.42 -2.06
C LEU A 729 11.69 -55.53 -0.55
N TYR A 730 11.15 -54.60 0.23
CA TYR A 730 11.22 -54.62 1.69
C TYR A 730 10.57 -55.88 2.25
N ASP A 731 9.39 -56.28 1.75
CA ASP A 731 8.75 -57.55 2.12
C ASP A 731 9.61 -58.77 1.74
N LEU A 732 10.28 -58.76 0.59
CA LEU A 732 11.13 -59.86 0.16
C LEU A 732 12.39 -60.02 1.04
N GLU A 733 12.93 -58.91 1.53
CA GLU A 733 14.14 -58.88 2.37
C GLU A 733 13.82 -59.20 3.84
N ASN A 734 12.73 -58.65 4.36
CA ASN A 734 12.41 -58.68 5.80
C ASN A 734 11.35 -59.71 6.19
N ASN A 735 10.59 -60.26 5.25
CA ASN A 735 9.48 -61.17 5.55
C ASN A 735 9.76 -62.61 5.08
N THR A 736 9.91 -63.54 6.03
CA THR A 736 10.24 -64.96 5.78
C THR A 736 9.03 -65.85 5.51
N GLU A 737 7.80 -65.33 5.63
CA GLU A 737 6.56 -66.02 5.26
C GLU A 737 5.96 -65.41 3.99
N VAL A 738 6.33 -65.96 2.84
CA VAL A 738 5.81 -65.54 1.53
C VAL A 738 4.32 -65.92 1.41
N ASP A 739 3.44 -64.93 1.27
CA ASP A 739 2.02 -65.16 0.99
C ASP A 739 1.88 -65.95 -0.34
N PRO A 740 1.05 -67.01 -0.41
CA PRO A 740 0.81 -67.80 -1.62
C PRO A 740 0.43 -66.97 -2.86
N ALA A 741 -0.09 -65.76 -2.69
CA ALA A 741 -0.36 -64.83 -3.80
C ALA A 741 0.93 -64.38 -4.53
N VAL A 742 2.04 -64.20 -3.80
CA VAL A 742 3.35 -63.80 -4.36
C VAL A 742 4.01 -64.97 -5.11
N SER A 743 3.73 -66.22 -4.70
CA SER A 743 4.14 -67.43 -5.42
C SER A 743 3.51 -67.54 -6.82
N VAL A 744 2.31 -66.97 -7.03
CA VAL A 744 1.61 -67.02 -8.32
C VAL A 744 2.17 -65.95 -9.27
N LEU A 745 2.58 -64.78 -8.75
CA LEU A 745 3.24 -63.75 -9.56
C LEU A 745 4.68 -64.12 -9.94
N THR A 746 5.40 -64.85 -9.09
CA THR A 746 6.82 -65.17 -9.32
C THR A 746 7.06 -66.46 -10.12
N SER A 747 6.03 -67.29 -10.36
CA SER A 747 6.17 -68.52 -11.16
C SER A 747 6.14 -68.32 -12.69
N SER A 748 6.09 -67.09 -13.21
CA SER A 748 6.00 -66.81 -14.65
C SER A 748 7.36 -66.65 -15.35
N GLY A 749 8.33 -67.52 -15.03
CA GLY A 749 9.46 -67.83 -15.90
C GLY A 749 9.04 -68.81 -17.01
N GLY A 750 8.02 -68.47 -17.80
CA GLY A 750 7.52 -69.33 -18.88
C GLY A 750 6.14 -68.90 -19.39
N SER A 751 6.12 -68.34 -20.60
CA SER A 751 4.96 -67.92 -21.39
C SER A 751 3.64 -68.70 -21.16
N VAL A 752 2.71 -68.14 -20.38
CA VAL A 752 1.26 -68.34 -20.55
C VAL A 752 0.55 -67.04 -20.20
N GLY A 753 0.17 -66.25 -21.21
CA GLY A 753 -0.68 -65.08 -21.02
C GLY A 753 -2.11 -65.49 -20.71
N ILE A 754 -2.76 -64.78 -19.77
CA ILE A 754 -4.22 -64.78 -19.67
C ILE A 754 -4.73 -64.16 -20.98
N SER A 755 -5.45 -64.96 -21.79
CA SER A 755 -5.95 -64.49 -23.07
C SER A 755 -7.04 -63.43 -22.86
N ALA A 756 -7.10 -62.42 -23.74
CA ALA A 756 -8.16 -61.41 -23.71
C ALA A 756 -9.58 -62.02 -23.70
N ASP A 757 -9.75 -63.23 -24.25
CA ASP A 757 -11.01 -63.99 -24.19
C ASP A 757 -11.40 -64.47 -22.77
N THR A 758 -10.43 -64.72 -21.89
CA THR A 758 -10.72 -65.08 -20.47
C THR A 758 -11.11 -63.86 -19.63
N LEU A 759 -10.54 -62.69 -19.91
CA LEU A 759 -10.98 -61.44 -19.30
C LEU A 759 -12.34 -60.97 -19.84
N TYR A 760 -12.63 -61.21 -21.12
CA TYR A 760 -13.93 -60.90 -21.73
C TYR A 760 -15.06 -61.83 -21.27
N THR A 761 -14.76 -63.09 -20.96
CA THR A 761 -15.74 -64.02 -20.37
C THR A 761 -16.01 -63.74 -18.89
N LEU A 762 -15.04 -63.21 -18.15
CA LEU A 762 -15.25 -62.76 -16.76
C LEU A 762 -16.12 -61.48 -16.69
N SER A 763 -16.00 -60.56 -17.65
CA SER A 763 -16.82 -59.33 -17.68
C SER A 763 -18.28 -59.57 -18.10
N GLN A 764 -18.60 -60.73 -18.66
CA GLN A 764 -19.96 -61.14 -19.03
C GLN A 764 -20.68 -61.95 -17.94
N LEU A 765 -20.01 -62.27 -16.82
CA LEU A 765 -20.65 -62.90 -15.66
C LEU A 765 -21.44 -61.87 -14.86
N ARG A 766 -22.65 -61.63 -15.38
CA ARG A 766 -23.72 -60.83 -14.79
C ARG A 766 -24.09 -61.37 -13.40
N MET A 767 -24.13 -60.50 -12.40
CA MET A 767 -24.81 -60.75 -11.13
C MET A 767 -26.26 -61.19 -11.42
N GLY A 768 -26.63 -62.36 -10.91
CA GLY A 768 -28.01 -62.85 -10.90
C GLY A 768 -28.24 -63.61 -9.61
N GLY A 769 -29.15 -63.08 -8.79
CA GLY A 769 -29.60 -63.67 -7.52
C GLY A 769 -29.70 -62.64 -6.42
#